data_AF-A0A2D6HAT2-F1
#
_entry.id   AF-A0A2D6HAT2-F1
#
_cell.length_a   1.000
_cell.length_b   1.000
_cell.length_c   1.000
_cell.angle_alpha   90.00
_cell.angle_beta   90.00
_cell.angle_gamma   90.00
#
_symmetry.space_group_name_H-M   'P 1'
#
loop_
_entity.id
_entity.type
_entity.pdbx_description
1 polymer ?
#
loop_
_entity_poly.entity_id
_entity_poly.type
_entity_poly.pdbx_seq_one_letter_code
_entity_poly.pdbx_strand_id
1 'polypeptide(L)'
;MALARSWAATVQFLRRAARLRFLISWRERWYHLSQAGVLAVSNRMTYLWGEQVMNRRSLVAVSCGSVLSGSLWVGLTLAQTGDDPSAAAVAKARDELAAAQKTFDGQSAAAEEAQAKLRKARHKLFAEEAWAARQAVVKVEALNTAANKALAAKKAQVKAAQAKIAAATKNAKKAVAEKTAAEKTLTELKNKADAQAATKVPQAEAKKILEQKTAASRKADEAVVSAKRAAEKMSAEQAAAEKLLAEEKVRLTSLRDAAAISHANALGGLKPITSQQWDYAKARHLLFRAGFGGTPEEVQKLVDMGPHKAVEYLVEYHGRPVLNVEFNILSWERRLAYEVHLHGAAKNRLAERDERRDATQHAKLVDWWGNRLAESPRPLEEKLVLFWHDHFASSYLTLRNAYMMYQQNQFFRHYADNFDALLHGIVQDPAMIQYLNNDANVTGNNNENLGREVLELFSIGEENSAVHKPDGYTEKDVRDANTRALTGATFERYSGQFRFHAVRHDSGPKTLLGKTGQWGPHEAIDVILEHPATAQYVAKKLWQYFVRWEPDPEAIERLAHVLRQNGYRIRPMLSNLFLSEQFYSKESMASHIKSPVELLVGTAKIVKLPKPNYSKWRYLLSNMGQALFDPPSVAGWPEGRHWINANLLMLRYTSVADLVKGGGIDFVALLKKYKLKNTEEVVDHLAQRCLLADLSPDKRQALIECLGPLPSSSEWDKQKKEINAKLQEAVMLLLSSPEYQVS
;
A
#
# COMPACT_ATOMS: atom_id res chain seq x y z
N MET A 1 16.88 -10.72 -46.45
CA MET A 1 16.85 -10.09 -47.80
C MET A 1 15.45 -9.96 -48.41
N ALA A 2 14.42 -10.73 -48.01
CA ALA A 2 13.02 -10.45 -48.41
C ALA A 2 12.41 -9.20 -47.74
N LEU A 3 12.92 -8.77 -46.57
CA LEU A 3 12.52 -7.54 -45.88
C LEU A 3 13.16 -6.25 -46.42
N ALA A 4 14.16 -6.33 -47.29
CA ALA A 4 14.77 -5.15 -47.93
C ALA A 4 14.03 -4.74 -49.21
N ARG A 5 13.23 -5.64 -49.81
CA ARG A 5 12.46 -5.37 -51.03
C ARG A 5 11.11 -4.67 -50.77
N SER A 6 10.58 -4.69 -49.55
CA SER A 6 9.33 -3.97 -49.23
C SER A 6 9.54 -2.49 -48.88
N TRP A 7 10.77 -2.06 -48.57
CA TRP A 7 11.09 -0.68 -48.20
C TRP A 7 11.26 0.23 -49.43
N ALA A 8 11.68 -0.32 -50.58
CA ALA A 8 11.83 0.42 -51.83
C ALA A 8 10.48 0.82 -52.47
N ALA A 9 9.43 0.03 -52.27
CA ALA A 9 8.08 0.33 -52.79
C ALA A 9 7.39 1.48 -52.02
N THR A 10 7.63 1.58 -50.71
CA THR A 10 7.06 2.66 -49.86
C THR A 10 7.73 4.01 -50.11
N VAL A 11 9.03 4.02 -50.41
CA VAL A 11 9.77 5.26 -50.74
C VAL A 11 9.43 5.77 -52.15
N GLN A 12 9.11 4.90 -53.10
CA GLN A 12 8.62 5.31 -54.43
C GLN A 12 7.18 5.88 -54.39
N PHE A 13 6.34 5.41 -53.48
CA PHE A 13 5.00 5.96 -53.26
C PHE A 13 5.06 7.39 -52.68
N LEU A 14 5.96 7.63 -51.72
CA LEU A 14 6.14 8.95 -51.10
C LEU A 14 6.85 9.97 -52.02
N ARG A 15 7.66 9.53 -52.99
CA ARG A 15 8.27 10.40 -53.99
C ARG A 15 7.32 10.81 -55.14
N ARG A 16 6.28 10.01 -55.42
CA ARG A 16 5.23 10.37 -56.40
C ARG A 16 4.21 11.37 -55.84
N ALA A 17 4.04 11.43 -54.51
CA ALA A 17 3.17 12.41 -53.85
C ALA A 17 3.77 13.83 -53.76
N ALA A 18 5.06 14.02 -54.10
CA ALA A 18 5.75 15.31 -53.99
C ALA A 18 5.85 16.10 -55.32
N ARG A 19 5.06 15.77 -56.35
CA ARG A 19 5.17 16.35 -57.72
C ARG A 19 3.95 17.11 -58.25
N LEU A 20 3.04 17.58 -57.40
CA LEU A 20 2.05 18.59 -57.81
C LEU A 20 1.84 19.62 -56.70
N ARG A 21 2.52 20.76 -56.83
CA ARG A 21 2.01 22.10 -56.49
C ARG A 21 3.07 23.14 -56.85
N PHE A 22 2.85 23.78 -57.99
CA PHE A 22 3.48 25.04 -58.37
C PHE A 22 2.47 26.16 -58.09
N LEU A 23 3.00 27.30 -57.65
CA LEU A 23 2.45 28.67 -57.63
C LEU A 23 1.85 29.24 -56.33
N ILE A 24 2.61 30.25 -55.83
CA ILE A 24 2.25 31.45 -55.04
C ILE A 24 2.05 31.19 -53.53
N SER A 25 2.82 31.72 -52.57
CA SER A 25 3.93 32.69 -52.55
C SER A 25 4.71 32.54 -51.23
N TRP A 26 6.04 32.43 -51.28
CA TRP A 26 6.92 32.73 -50.13
C TRP A 26 8.23 33.25 -50.71
N ARG A 27 8.58 34.50 -50.44
CA ARG A 27 9.98 34.94 -50.49
C ARG A 27 10.20 35.98 -49.40
N GLU A 28 11.28 35.74 -48.65
CA GLU A 28 11.87 36.60 -47.62
C GLU A 28 11.33 36.48 -46.19
N ARG A 29 11.89 35.52 -45.45
CA ARG A 29 12.85 35.83 -44.37
C ARG A 29 13.37 34.54 -43.71
N TRP A 30 14.60 34.60 -43.20
CA TRP A 30 15.31 33.63 -42.37
C TRP A 30 16.21 32.61 -43.09
N TYR A 31 17.28 33.15 -43.67
CA TYR A 31 18.60 32.51 -43.77
C TYR A 31 19.49 33.10 -42.66
N HIS A 32 20.39 32.28 -42.10
CA HIS A 32 21.41 32.54 -41.05
C HIS A 32 21.03 32.22 -39.59
N LEU A 33 21.45 31.05 -39.11
CA LEU A 33 22.58 30.92 -38.17
C LEU A 33 23.11 29.48 -38.16
N SER A 34 24.43 29.37 -38.24
CA SER A 34 25.24 28.21 -38.64
C SER A 34 25.77 27.39 -37.46
N GLN A 35 25.94 26.08 -37.74
CA GLN A 35 26.98 25.15 -37.27
C GLN A 35 27.70 25.37 -35.92
N ALA A 36 27.51 24.42 -34.99
CA ALA A 36 28.58 23.83 -34.17
C ALA A 36 28.10 22.50 -33.52
N GLY A 37 28.90 21.43 -33.60
CA GLY A 37 28.84 20.32 -32.64
C GLY A 37 28.49 18.91 -33.15
N VAL A 38 29.23 18.38 -34.12
CA VAL A 38 29.31 16.92 -34.37
C VAL A 38 30.39 16.35 -33.43
N LEU A 39 29.99 15.64 -32.36
CA LEU A 39 30.68 14.52 -31.66
C LEU A 39 30.18 14.36 -30.22
N ALA A 40 29.02 13.70 -30.05
CA ALA A 40 28.64 12.95 -28.83
C ALA A 40 27.33 12.17 -29.10
N VAL A 41 27.34 11.28 -30.10
CA VAL A 41 26.22 10.40 -30.42
C VAL A 41 26.59 8.97 -30.00
N SER A 42 26.34 8.65 -28.73
CA SER A 42 26.07 7.28 -28.26
C SER A 42 25.58 7.37 -26.82
N ASN A 43 24.26 7.53 -26.64
CA ASN A 43 23.44 7.26 -25.42
C ASN A 43 22.21 8.17 -25.24
N ARG A 44 21.82 8.98 -26.23
CA ARG A 44 20.68 9.92 -26.09
C ARG A 44 19.59 9.81 -27.16
N MET A 45 19.29 8.59 -27.62
CA MET A 45 18.21 8.33 -28.61
C MET A 45 17.06 7.46 -28.11
N THR A 46 16.94 7.21 -26.80
CA THR A 46 15.77 6.48 -26.24
C THR A 46 14.83 7.37 -25.42
N TYR A 47 15.17 8.65 -25.19
CA TYR A 47 14.44 9.52 -24.25
C TYR A 47 13.73 10.74 -24.88
N LEU A 48 13.85 10.97 -26.20
CA LEU A 48 13.27 12.16 -26.86
C LEU A 48 12.17 11.86 -27.90
N TRP A 49 11.47 10.72 -27.76
CA TRP A 49 10.26 10.43 -28.54
C TRP A 49 8.99 10.34 -27.68
N GLY A 50 9.05 10.89 -26.46
CA GLY A 50 7.93 10.92 -25.50
C GLY A 50 7.27 12.29 -25.33
N GLU A 51 7.85 13.38 -25.81
CA GLU A 51 7.28 14.73 -25.68
C GLU A 51 7.17 15.41 -27.04
N GLN A 52 6.05 15.20 -27.72
CA GLN A 52 5.44 16.24 -28.56
C GLN A 52 3.93 16.01 -28.60
N VAL A 53 3.24 16.80 -27.77
CA VAL A 53 1.81 16.98 -27.79
C VAL A 53 1.44 17.65 -29.12
N MET A 54 1.10 16.83 -30.10
CA MET A 54 0.22 17.14 -31.21
C MET A 54 -0.66 15.91 -31.37
N ASN A 55 -1.89 16.00 -30.90
CA ASN A 55 -2.90 14.98 -31.01
C ASN A 55 -2.95 14.53 -32.50
N ARG A 56 -2.55 13.29 -32.83
CA ARG A 56 -2.51 12.85 -34.25
C ARG A 56 -3.91 12.75 -34.87
N ARG A 57 -4.96 12.75 -34.03
CA ARG A 57 -6.34 13.04 -34.47
C ARG A 57 -6.46 14.42 -35.12
N SER A 58 -5.65 15.41 -34.74
CA SER A 58 -5.63 16.76 -35.33
C SER A 58 -4.91 16.81 -36.67
N LEU A 59 -3.81 16.08 -36.87
CA LEU A 59 -3.13 15.97 -38.18
C LEU A 59 -3.96 15.17 -39.20
N VAL A 60 -4.74 14.19 -38.73
CA VAL A 60 -5.72 13.45 -39.54
C VAL A 60 -7.01 14.25 -39.76
N ALA A 61 -7.44 15.06 -38.78
CA ALA A 61 -8.53 16.02 -38.95
C ALA A 61 -8.19 17.12 -39.96
N VAL A 62 -6.92 17.51 -40.11
CA VAL A 62 -6.47 18.43 -41.18
C VAL A 62 -6.57 17.78 -42.57
N SER A 63 -6.42 16.46 -42.68
CA SER A 63 -6.67 15.72 -43.93
C SER A 63 -8.16 15.48 -44.20
N CYS A 64 -8.97 15.23 -43.17
CA CYS A 64 -10.44 15.19 -43.30
C CYS A 64 -11.02 16.58 -43.61
N GLY A 65 -10.45 17.65 -43.04
CA GLY A 65 -10.82 19.03 -43.36
C GLY A 65 -10.52 19.40 -44.82
N SER A 66 -9.53 18.77 -45.46
CA SER A 66 -9.23 18.96 -46.88
C SER A 66 -10.15 18.15 -47.82
N VAL A 67 -10.68 17.00 -47.37
CA VAL A 67 -11.70 16.22 -48.10
C VAL A 67 -13.09 16.85 -47.93
N LEU A 68 -13.46 17.24 -46.70
CA LEU A 68 -14.71 17.95 -46.40
C LEU A 68 -14.76 19.33 -47.07
N SER A 69 -13.64 20.06 -47.13
CA SER A 69 -13.59 21.33 -47.89
C SER A 69 -13.66 21.10 -49.39
N GLY A 70 -13.12 20.01 -49.95
CA GLY A 70 -13.30 19.65 -51.35
C GLY A 70 -14.76 19.34 -51.72
N SER A 71 -15.47 18.61 -50.87
CA SER A 71 -16.90 18.30 -51.05
C SER A 71 -17.81 19.52 -50.82
N LEU A 72 -17.50 20.38 -49.85
CA LEU A 72 -18.17 21.68 -49.69
C LEU A 72 -17.89 22.60 -50.89
N TRP A 73 -16.69 22.55 -51.47
CA TRP A 73 -16.33 23.39 -52.63
C TRP A 73 -17.11 22.96 -53.87
N VAL A 74 -17.28 21.64 -54.11
CA VAL A 74 -18.15 21.10 -55.17
C VAL A 74 -19.61 21.50 -54.93
N GLY A 75 -20.10 21.45 -53.69
CA GLY A 75 -21.45 21.93 -53.33
C GLY A 75 -21.64 23.44 -53.53
N LEU A 76 -20.63 24.26 -53.20
CA LEU A 76 -20.67 25.73 -53.36
C LEU A 76 -20.47 26.18 -54.82
N THR A 77 -19.67 25.46 -55.63
CA THR A 77 -19.56 25.78 -57.06
C THR A 77 -20.83 25.41 -57.82
N LEU A 78 -21.54 24.35 -57.42
CA LEU A 78 -22.82 23.95 -58.02
C LEU A 78 -23.99 24.84 -57.58
N ALA A 79 -23.96 25.36 -56.34
CA ALA A 79 -24.96 26.34 -55.88
C ALA A 79 -24.84 27.72 -56.56
N GLN A 80 -23.68 28.03 -57.17
CA GLN A 80 -23.47 29.27 -57.93
C GLN A 80 -23.87 29.16 -59.42
N THR A 81 -24.09 27.95 -59.94
CA THR A 81 -24.46 27.72 -61.35
C THR A 81 -25.95 27.48 -61.59
N GLY A 82 -26.78 27.43 -60.54
CA GLY A 82 -28.25 27.39 -60.67
C GLY A 82 -28.85 26.05 -61.11
N ASP A 83 -28.05 24.98 -61.20
CA ASP A 83 -28.53 23.63 -61.52
C ASP A 83 -28.80 22.83 -60.25
N ASP A 84 -30.05 22.39 -60.07
CA ASP A 84 -30.48 21.51 -58.97
C ASP A 84 -29.79 20.13 -59.14
N PRO A 85 -29.00 19.65 -58.16
CA PRO A 85 -28.24 18.43 -58.35
C PRO A 85 -29.20 17.23 -58.50
N SER A 86 -29.09 16.51 -59.63
CA SER A 86 -29.88 15.29 -59.84
C SER A 86 -29.76 14.35 -58.65
N ALA A 87 -30.85 13.68 -58.27
CA ALA A 87 -30.87 12.70 -57.16
C ALA A 87 -29.75 11.64 -57.27
N ALA A 88 -29.28 11.35 -58.49
CA ALA A 88 -28.15 10.48 -58.77
C ALA A 88 -26.80 11.03 -58.28
N ALA A 89 -26.57 12.35 -58.35
CA ALA A 89 -25.34 12.98 -57.86
C ALA A 89 -25.27 12.96 -56.33
N VAL A 90 -26.41 13.18 -55.65
CA VAL A 90 -26.53 13.10 -54.19
C VAL A 90 -26.35 11.65 -53.70
N ALA A 91 -26.94 10.68 -54.39
CA ALA A 91 -26.76 9.25 -54.09
C ALA A 91 -25.29 8.83 -54.24
N LYS A 92 -24.64 9.25 -55.34
CA LYS A 92 -23.22 8.95 -55.58
C LYS A 92 -22.30 9.53 -54.51
N ALA A 93 -22.53 10.78 -54.09
CA ALA A 93 -21.75 11.41 -53.02
C ALA A 93 -21.93 10.69 -51.66
N ARG A 94 -23.14 10.19 -51.38
CA ARG A 94 -23.42 9.39 -50.17
C ARG A 94 -22.70 8.04 -50.19
N ASP A 95 -22.68 7.37 -51.32
CA ASP A 95 -21.98 6.09 -51.49
C ASP A 95 -20.46 6.25 -51.39
N GLU A 96 -19.91 7.33 -51.96
CA GLU A 96 -18.49 7.68 -51.85
C GLU A 96 -18.09 8.00 -50.40
N LEU A 97 -18.94 8.70 -49.64
CA LEU A 97 -18.74 8.97 -48.20
C LEU A 97 -18.78 7.67 -47.38
N ALA A 98 -19.73 6.77 -47.65
CA ALA A 98 -19.83 5.47 -46.98
C ALA A 98 -18.60 4.59 -47.28
N ALA A 99 -18.09 4.61 -48.51
CA ALA A 99 -16.87 3.90 -48.89
C ALA A 99 -15.62 4.49 -48.21
N ALA A 100 -15.53 5.81 -48.11
CA ALA A 100 -14.44 6.49 -47.39
C ALA A 100 -14.46 6.17 -45.89
N GLN A 101 -15.65 6.18 -45.26
CA GLN A 101 -15.83 5.81 -43.86
C GLN A 101 -15.42 4.35 -43.61
N LYS A 102 -15.87 3.42 -44.45
CA LYS A 102 -15.48 2.00 -44.35
C LYS A 102 -13.97 1.79 -44.51
N THR A 103 -13.32 2.59 -45.36
CA THR A 103 -11.86 2.57 -45.53
C THR A 103 -11.15 3.14 -44.30
N PHE A 104 -11.66 4.23 -43.72
CA PHE A 104 -11.17 4.81 -42.47
C PHE A 104 -11.31 3.85 -41.29
N ASP A 105 -12.46 3.21 -41.13
CA ASP A 105 -12.72 2.23 -40.08
C ASP A 105 -11.76 1.02 -40.22
N GLY A 106 -11.52 0.56 -41.45
CA GLY A 106 -10.54 -0.50 -41.74
C GLY A 106 -9.10 -0.11 -41.43
N GLN A 107 -8.69 1.13 -41.73
CA GLN A 107 -7.35 1.65 -41.39
C GLN A 107 -7.19 1.89 -39.89
N SER A 108 -8.24 2.34 -39.19
CA SER A 108 -8.27 2.50 -37.74
C SER A 108 -8.17 1.15 -37.04
N ALA A 109 -8.94 0.15 -37.47
CA ALA A 109 -8.86 -1.22 -36.96
C ALA A 109 -7.46 -1.84 -37.19
N ALA A 110 -6.87 -1.64 -38.38
CA ALA A 110 -5.51 -2.11 -38.67
C ALA A 110 -4.44 -1.38 -37.81
N ALA A 111 -4.61 -0.09 -37.54
CA ALA A 111 -3.74 0.67 -36.66
C ALA A 111 -3.85 0.22 -35.19
N GLU A 112 -5.08 -0.04 -34.71
CA GLU A 112 -5.32 -0.61 -33.39
C GLU A 112 -4.73 -2.02 -33.25
N GLU A 113 -4.88 -2.86 -34.27
CA GLU A 113 -4.29 -4.20 -34.32
C GLU A 113 -2.75 -4.13 -34.31
N ALA A 114 -2.16 -3.23 -35.10
CA ALA A 114 -0.71 -3.00 -35.11
C ALA A 114 -0.20 -2.48 -33.75
N GLN A 115 -0.94 -1.56 -33.12
CA GLN A 115 -0.63 -1.08 -31.77
C GLN A 115 -0.79 -2.19 -30.72
N ALA A 116 -1.79 -3.06 -30.85
CA ALA A 116 -1.97 -4.22 -29.97
C ALA A 116 -0.81 -5.22 -30.12
N LYS A 117 -0.36 -5.50 -31.35
CA LYS A 117 0.82 -6.32 -31.63
C LYS A 117 2.10 -5.71 -31.04
N LEU A 118 2.30 -4.41 -31.21
CA LEU A 118 3.44 -3.68 -30.62
C LEU A 118 3.39 -3.70 -29.09
N ARG A 119 2.23 -3.48 -28.48
CA ARG A 119 2.02 -3.60 -27.02
C ARG A 119 2.38 -5.01 -26.53
N LYS A 120 1.88 -6.05 -27.20
CA LYS A 120 2.17 -7.45 -26.86
C LYS A 120 3.66 -7.78 -26.98
N ALA A 121 4.32 -7.35 -28.04
CA ALA A 121 5.76 -7.52 -28.22
C ALA A 121 6.57 -6.79 -27.13
N ARG A 122 6.16 -5.56 -26.80
CA ARG A 122 6.77 -4.74 -25.74
C ARG A 122 6.62 -5.38 -24.36
N HIS A 123 5.44 -5.89 -24.03
CA HIS A 123 5.20 -6.61 -22.77
C HIS A 123 6.06 -7.86 -22.67
N LYS A 124 6.18 -8.64 -23.76
CA LYS A 124 7.04 -9.82 -23.78
C LYS A 124 8.50 -9.47 -23.49
N LEU A 125 9.03 -8.46 -24.18
CA LEU A 125 10.42 -8.00 -23.98
C LEU A 125 10.66 -7.56 -22.54
N PHE A 126 9.79 -6.70 -22.00
CA PHE A 126 9.95 -6.24 -20.63
C PHE A 126 9.75 -7.35 -19.60
N ALA A 127 8.90 -8.36 -19.87
CA ALA A 127 8.73 -9.51 -19.00
C ALA A 127 10.03 -10.35 -18.93
N GLU A 128 10.72 -10.54 -20.05
CA GLU A 128 12.02 -11.21 -20.10
C GLU A 128 13.09 -10.41 -19.32
N GLU A 129 13.14 -9.09 -19.49
CA GLU A 129 14.03 -8.20 -18.72
C GLU A 129 13.73 -8.22 -17.22
N ALA A 130 12.44 -8.13 -16.84
CA ALA A 130 12.01 -8.17 -15.45
C ALA A 130 12.35 -9.51 -14.79
N TRP A 131 12.19 -10.62 -15.52
CA TRP A 131 12.59 -11.94 -15.05
C TRP A 131 14.10 -12.02 -14.82
N ALA A 132 14.92 -11.58 -15.78
CA ALA A 132 16.37 -11.56 -15.65
C ALA A 132 16.82 -10.69 -14.46
N ALA A 133 16.22 -9.51 -14.28
CA ALA A 133 16.52 -8.62 -13.17
C ALA A 133 16.17 -9.25 -11.80
N ARG A 134 15.03 -9.96 -11.70
CA ARG A 134 14.66 -10.71 -10.49
C ARG A 134 15.66 -11.82 -10.17
N GLN A 135 16.11 -12.59 -11.18
CA GLN A 135 17.13 -13.62 -10.97
C GLN A 135 18.44 -13.03 -10.46
N ALA A 136 18.83 -11.85 -10.97
CA ALA A 136 20.01 -11.15 -10.48
C ALA A 136 19.86 -10.71 -9.01
N VAL A 137 18.70 -10.20 -8.61
CA VAL A 137 18.41 -9.86 -7.21
C VAL A 137 18.53 -11.08 -6.31
N VAL A 138 17.87 -12.20 -6.66
CA VAL A 138 17.92 -13.45 -5.88
C VAL A 138 19.36 -13.93 -5.67
N LYS A 139 20.17 -13.90 -6.73
CA LYS A 139 21.59 -14.31 -6.65
C LYS A 139 22.38 -13.42 -5.69
N VAL A 140 22.20 -12.11 -5.77
CA VAL A 140 22.91 -11.15 -4.90
C VAL A 140 22.40 -11.21 -3.45
N GLU A 141 21.11 -11.50 -3.23
CA GLU A 141 20.57 -11.72 -1.88
C GLU A 141 21.17 -12.95 -1.21
N ALA A 142 21.36 -14.04 -1.94
CA ALA A 142 22.03 -15.24 -1.43
C ALA A 142 23.48 -14.92 -1.01
N LEU A 143 24.21 -14.17 -1.83
CA LEU A 143 25.57 -13.70 -1.50
C LEU A 143 25.60 -12.79 -0.28
N ASN A 144 24.69 -11.81 -0.20
CA ASN A 144 24.57 -10.92 0.94
C ASN A 144 24.22 -11.69 2.24
N THR A 145 23.37 -12.72 2.16
CA THR A 145 23.03 -13.59 3.30
C THR A 145 24.26 -14.36 3.79
N ALA A 146 25.04 -14.93 2.87
CA ALA A 146 26.30 -15.60 3.20
C ALA A 146 27.32 -14.63 3.83
N ALA A 147 27.45 -13.42 3.27
CA ALA A 147 28.34 -12.37 3.79
C ALA A 147 27.96 -11.92 5.20
N ASN A 148 26.66 -11.73 5.49
CA ASN A 148 26.18 -11.41 6.84
C ASN A 148 26.53 -12.52 7.85
N LYS A 149 26.37 -13.79 7.47
CA LYS A 149 26.75 -14.94 8.30
C LYS A 149 28.25 -14.97 8.57
N ALA A 150 29.08 -14.71 7.55
CA ALA A 150 30.53 -14.62 7.69
C ALA A 150 30.94 -13.47 8.62
N LEU A 151 30.31 -12.29 8.50
CA LEU A 151 30.56 -11.14 9.37
C LEU A 151 30.19 -11.46 10.83
N ALA A 152 29.06 -12.13 11.08
CA ALA A 152 28.67 -12.55 12.41
C ALA A 152 29.72 -13.48 13.06
N ALA A 153 30.27 -14.41 12.27
CA ALA A 153 31.37 -15.27 12.74
C ALA A 153 32.65 -14.46 13.07
N LYS A 154 33.00 -13.46 12.24
CA LYS A 154 34.14 -12.56 12.52
C LYS A 154 33.94 -11.73 13.79
N LYS A 155 32.74 -11.18 14.00
CA LYS A 155 32.40 -10.47 15.25
C LYS A 155 32.53 -11.37 16.49
N ALA A 156 32.12 -12.63 16.38
CA ALA A 156 32.30 -13.61 17.45
C ALA A 156 33.79 -13.91 17.72
N GLN A 157 34.63 -14.00 16.68
CA GLN A 157 36.08 -14.17 16.79
C GLN A 157 36.75 -12.98 17.51
N VAL A 158 36.39 -11.74 17.15
CA VAL A 158 36.92 -10.54 17.80
C VAL A 158 36.52 -10.50 19.27
N LYS A 159 35.26 -10.81 19.60
CA LYS A 159 34.79 -10.91 21.00
C LYS A 159 35.58 -11.96 21.79
N ALA A 160 35.87 -13.12 21.19
CA ALA A 160 36.68 -14.16 21.81
C ALA A 160 38.15 -13.72 22.00
N ALA A 161 38.73 -12.99 21.05
CA ALA A 161 40.08 -12.44 21.16
C ALA A 161 40.19 -11.39 22.27
N GLN A 162 39.18 -10.52 22.42
CA GLN A 162 39.08 -9.56 23.52
C GLN A 162 39.02 -10.27 24.89
N ALA A 163 38.27 -11.37 25.00
CA ALA A 163 38.24 -12.19 26.21
C ALA A 163 39.62 -12.81 26.52
N LYS A 164 40.36 -13.27 25.50
CA LYS A 164 41.74 -13.76 25.66
C LYS A 164 42.70 -12.66 26.14
N ILE A 165 42.59 -11.44 25.61
CA ILE A 165 43.37 -10.29 26.10
C ILE A 165 43.07 -10.03 27.58
N ALA A 166 41.79 -10.02 27.97
CA ALA A 166 41.39 -9.80 29.35
C ALA A 166 41.96 -10.88 30.29
N ALA A 167 41.90 -12.15 29.88
CA ALA A 167 42.49 -13.27 30.62
C ALA A 167 44.02 -13.18 30.72
N ALA A 168 44.71 -12.90 29.61
CA ALA A 168 46.16 -12.72 29.58
C ALA A 168 46.59 -11.55 30.47
N THR A 169 45.85 -10.44 30.43
CA THR A 169 46.12 -9.24 31.26
C THR A 169 45.93 -9.54 32.75
N LYS A 170 44.90 -10.31 33.12
CA LYS A 170 44.69 -10.77 34.50
C LYS A 170 45.85 -11.65 34.98
N ASN A 171 46.32 -12.57 34.13
CA ASN A 171 47.46 -13.43 34.44
C ASN A 171 48.77 -12.64 34.58
N ALA A 172 49.00 -11.66 33.70
CA ALA A 172 50.16 -10.77 33.81
C ALA A 172 50.15 -9.96 35.12
N LYS A 173 49.00 -9.37 35.49
CA LYS A 173 48.86 -8.68 36.80
C LYS A 173 49.16 -9.60 37.98
N LYS A 174 48.69 -10.85 37.95
CA LYS A 174 48.99 -11.85 38.98
C LYS A 174 50.49 -12.19 39.03
N ALA A 175 51.12 -12.41 37.87
CA ALA A 175 52.54 -12.71 37.79
C ALA A 175 53.43 -11.56 38.28
N VAL A 176 53.05 -10.30 38.00
CA VAL A 176 53.70 -9.11 38.54
C VAL A 176 53.56 -9.04 40.06
N ALA A 177 52.35 -9.27 40.61
CA ALA A 177 52.15 -9.28 42.05
C ALA A 177 52.98 -10.37 42.76
N GLU A 178 53.06 -11.57 42.19
CA GLU A 178 53.89 -12.66 42.70
C GLU A 178 55.40 -12.34 42.62
N LYS A 179 55.85 -11.67 41.56
CA LYS A 179 57.22 -11.17 41.43
C LYS A 179 57.52 -10.13 42.51
N THR A 180 56.66 -9.14 42.70
CA THR A 180 56.83 -8.10 43.72
C THR A 180 56.84 -8.67 45.14
N ALA A 181 56.01 -9.69 45.40
CA ALA A 181 56.05 -10.41 46.67
C ALA A 181 57.40 -11.13 46.88
N ALA A 182 57.91 -11.83 45.86
CA ALA A 182 59.21 -12.49 45.93
C ALA A 182 60.38 -11.49 46.11
N GLU A 183 60.31 -10.31 45.46
CA GLU A 183 61.27 -9.21 45.66
C GLU A 183 61.27 -8.72 47.11
N LYS A 184 60.08 -8.53 47.69
CA LYS A 184 59.92 -8.11 49.08
C LYS A 184 60.49 -9.14 50.06
N THR A 185 60.17 -10.43 49.87
CA THR A 185 60.71 -11.52 50.69
C THR A 185 62.23 -11.60 50.63
N LEU A 186 62.83 -11.47 49.43
CA LEU A 186 64.28 -11.45 49.29
C LEU A 186 64.91 -10.25 50.00
N THR A 187 64.25 -9.09 49.96
CA THR A 187 64.70 -7.86 50.64
C THR A 187 64.64 -8.01 52.16
N GLU A 188 63.56 -8.57 52.70
CA GLU A 188 63.41 -8.85 54.13
C GLU A 188 64.46 -9.86 54.63
N LEU A 189 64.77 -10.90 53.84
CA LEU A 189 65.81 -11.88 54.16
C LEU A 189 67.24 -11.30 54.08
N LYS A 190 67.49 -10.31 53.23
CA LYS A 190 68.75 -9.55 53.22
C LYS A 190 68.89 -8.72 54.49
N ASN A 191 67.89 -7.90 54.79
CA ASN A 191 67.87 -7.04 55.97
C ASN A 191 68.02 -7.83 57.29
N LYS A 192 67.43 -9.03 57.39
CA LYS A 192 67.59 -9.91 58.56
C LYS A 192 68.98 -10.54 58.67
N ALA A 193 69.59 -10.93 57.55
CA ALA A 193 70.94 -11.50 57.56
C ALA A 193 71.99 -10.45 57.96
N ASP A 194 71.83 -9.21 57.50
CA ASP A 194 72.67 -8.08 57.86
C ASP A 194 72.56 -7.73 59.37
N ALA A 195 71.44 -8.06 60.01
CA ALA A 195 71.20 -7.82 61.43
C ALA A 195 71.63 -8.97 62.39
N GLN A 196 71.85 -10.20 61.90
CA GLN A 196 72.00 -11.39 62.79
C GLN A 196 73.17 -12.35 62.46
N ALA A 197 74.07 -12.07 61.50
CA ALA A 197 75.17 -12.99 61.14
C ALA A 197 74.70 -14.45 60.86
N ALA A 198 73.54 -14.59 60.21
CA ALA A 198 72.92 -15.89 59.93
C ALA A 198 73.30 -16.47 58.54
N THR A 199 73.22 -17.80 58.41
CA THR A 199 73.58 -18.64 57.24
C THR A 199 72.93 -18.22 55.92
N LYS A 200 73.71 -18.20 54.81
CA LYS A 200 73.33 -17.75 53.44
C LYS A 200 72.30 -18.61 52.67
N VAL A 201 71.95 -19.80 53.15
CA VAL A 201 71.11 -20.78 52.43
C VAL A 201 69.68 -20.26 52.11
N PRO A 202 68.95 -19.58 53.02
CA PRO A 202 67.59 -19.08 52.75
C PRO A 202 67.52 -17.97 51.68
N GLN A 203 68.62 -17.22 51.51
CA GLN A 203 68.69 -16.15 50.50
C GLN A 203 68.89 -16.70 49.08
N ALA A 204 69.65 -17.79 48.93
CA ALA A 204 69.89 -18.44 47.64
C ALA A 204 68.58 -19.02 47.05
N GLU A 205 67.75 -19.61 47.92
CA GLU A 205 66.45 -20.17 47.52
C GLU A 205 65.44 -19.06 47.17
N ALA A 206 65.38 -17.98 47.95
CA ALA A 206 64.56 -16.82 47.64
C ALA A 206 64.97 -16.12 46.32
N LYS A 207 66.28 -16.09 46.00
CA LYS A 207 66.78 -15.56 44.72
C LYS A 207 66.32 -16.43 43.54
N LYS A 208 66.35 -17.76 43.68
CA LYS A 208 65.88 -18.71 42.66
C LYS A 208 64.37 -18.57 42.41
N ILE A 209 63.58 -18.36 43.48
CA ILE A 209 62.15 -18.07 43.38
C ILE A 209 61.91 -16.75 42.63
N LEU A 210 62.67 -15.69 42.94
CA LEU A 210 62.56 -14.41 42.24
C LEU A 210 62.88 -14.53 40.74
N GLU A 211 63.91 -15.28 40.35
CA GLU A 211 64.24 -15.55 38.95
C GLU A 211 63.09 -16.28 38.23
N GLN A 212 62.50 -17.30 38.86
CA GLN A 212 61.33 -18.02 38.32
C GLN A 212 60.11 -17.11 38.15
N LYS A 213 59.81 -16.26 39.15
CA LYS A 213 58.68 -15.31 39.08
C LYS A 213 58.92 -14.20 38.06
N THR A 214 60.17 -13.76 37.88
CA THR A 214 60.56 -12.80 36.85
C THR A 214 60.39 -13.38 35.45
N ALA A 215 60.81 -14.63 35.23
CA ALA A 215 60.58 -15.34 33.97
C ALA A 215 59.08 -15.56 33.68
N ALA A 216 58.29 -15.92 34.71
CA ALA A 216 56.85 -16.07 34.60
C ALA A 216 56.14 -14.75 34.25
N SER A 217 56.58 -13.62 34.83
CA SER A 217 56.07 -12.28 34.48
C SER A 217 56.36 -11.92 33.02
N ARG A 218 57.60 -12.12 32.54
CA ARG A 218 57.95 -11.86 31.12
C ARG A 218 57.11 -12.69 30.15
N LYS A 219 56.94 -13.99 30.44
CA LYS A 219 56.11 -14.89 29.63
C LYS A 219 54.64 -14.47 29.62
N ALA A 220 54.14 -13.94 30.74
CA ALA A 220 52.77 -13.42 30.81
C ALA A 220 52.61 -12.12 30.00
N ASP A 221 53.62 -11.23 29.99
CA ASP A 221 53.61 -10.02 29.16
C ASP A 221 53.68 -10.35 27.66
N GLU A 222 54.51 -11.31 27.26
CA GLU A 222 54.57 -11.81 25.87
C GLU A 222 53.23 -12.43 25.44
N ALA A 223 52.54 -13.13 26.34
CA ALA A 223 51.19 -13.66 26.10
C ALA A 223 50.16 -12.53 25.89
N VAL A 224 50.29 -11.39 26.60
CA VAL A 224 49.45 -10.22 26.36
C VAL A 224 49.73 -9.60 25.00
N VAL A 225 51.01 -9.42 24.63
CA VAL A 225 51.40 -8.83 23.33
C VAL A 225 50.95 -9.70 22.16
N SER A 226 51.13 -11.02 22.24
CA SER A 226 50.67 -11.95 21.21
C SER A 226 49.14 -11.98 21.09
N ALA A 227 48.40 -11.95 22.21
CA ALA A 227 46.95 -11.85 22.22
C ALA A 227 46.46 -10.54 21.60
N LYS A 228 47.14 -9.41 21.85
CA LYS A 228 46.84 -8.11 21.22
C LYS A 228 47.03 -8.13 19.70
N ARG A 229 48.18 -8.61 19.21
CA ARG A 229 48.44 -8.74 17.76
C ARG A 229 47.42 -9.63 17.06
N ALA A 230 47.03 -10.75 17.68
CA ALA A 230 45.99 -11.62 17.14
C ALA A 230 44.62 -10.92 17.07
N ALA A 231 44.26 -10.13 18.09
CA ALA A 231 43.03 -9.36 18.10
C ALA A 231 43.04 -8.23 17.06
N GLU A 232 44.17 -7.54 16.87
CA GLU A 232 44.34 -6.52 15.82
C GLU A 232 44.10 -7.09 14.43
N LYS A 233 44.70 -8.26 14.12
CA LYS A 233 44.47 -8.97 12.85
C LYS A 233 42.98 -9.31 12.67
N MET A 234 42.34 -9.88 13.69
CA MET A 234 40.92 -10.23 13.64
C MET A 234 40.01 -9.00 13.47
N SER A 235 40.37 -7.88 14.11
CA SER A 235 39.67 -6.60 13.98
C SER A 235 39.80 -6.02 12.56
N ALA A 236 40.99 -6.13 11.95
CA ALA A 236 41.19 -5.73 10.55
C ALA A 236 40.39 -6.60 9.57
N GLU A 237 40.34 -7.93 9.79
CA GLU A 237 39.50 -8.83 9.01
C GLU A 237 38.00 -8.55 9.18
N GLN A 238 37.55 -8.19 10.39
CA GLN A 238 36.17 -7.73 10.62
C GLN A 238 35.89 -6.46 9.82
N ALA A 239 36.75 -5.44 9.91
CA ALA A 239 36.55 -4.17 9.20
C ALA A 239 36.52 -4.35 7.68
N ALA A 240 37.37 -5.22 7.13
CA ALA A 240 37.33 -5.57 5.70
C ALA A 240 36.02 -6.26 5.29
N ALA A 241 35.52 -7.19 6.12
CA ALA A 241 34.23 -7.85 5.89
C ALA A 241 33.04 -6.87 5.99
N GLU A 242 33.08 -5.91 6.91
CA GLU A 242 32.07 -4.85 7.03
C GLU A 242 32.06 -3.96 5.80
N LYS A 243 33.23 -3.58 5.27
CA LYS A 243 33.36 -2.80 4.04
C LYS A 243 32.78 -3.55 2.83
N LEU A 244 33.16 -4.80 2.61
CA LEU A 244 32.62 -5.63 1.51
C LEU A 244 31.11 -5.81 1.62
N LEU A 245 30.59 -6.01 2.83
CA LEU A 245 29.15 -6.11 3.05
C LEU A 245 28.42 -4.79 2.73
N ALA A 246 29.03 -3.65 3.07
CA ALA A 246 28.47 -2.35 2.73
C ALA A 246 28.41 -2.15 1.20
N GLU A 247 29.48 -2.48 0.48
CA GLU A 247 29.54 -2.42 -0.99
C GLU A 247 28.49 -3.34 -1.63
N GLU A 248 28.35 -4.58 -1.16
CA GLU A 248 27.37 -5.52 -1.71
C GLU A 248 25.91 -5.10 -1.40
N LYS A 249 25.66 -4.47 -0.24
CA LYS A 249 24.36 -3.88 0.06
C LYS A 249 24.01 -2.75 -0.91
N VAL A 250 24.95 -1.87 -1.24
CA VAL A 250 24.75 -0.81 -2.24
C VAL A 250 24.42 -1.40 -3.61
N ARG A 251 25.17 -2.43 -4.03
CA ARG A 251 24.92 -3.15 -5.28
C ARG A 251 23.54 -3.83 -5.31
N LEU A 252 23.15 -4.47 -4.21
CA LEU A 252 21.85 -5.12 -4.09
C LEU A 252 20.71 -4.09 -4.19
N THR A 253 20.88 -2.94 -3.57
CA THR A 253 19.92 -1.84 -3.65
C THR A 253 19.75 -1.32 -5.07
N SER A 254 20.83 -1.07 -5.81
CA SER A 254 20.74 -0.61 -7.20
C SER A 254 20.11 -1.66 -8.14
N LEU A 255 20.39 -2.94 -7.91
CA LEU A 255 19.75 -4.04 -8.65
C LEU A 255 18.25 -4.14 -8.37
N ARG A 256 17.82 -3.93 -7.11
CA ARG A 256 16.39 -3.89 -6.77
C ARG A 256 15.69 -2.72 -7.45
N ASP A 257 16.29 -1.54 -7.45
CA ASP A 257 15.74 -0.36 -8.14
C ASP A 257 15.57 -0.65 -9.66
N ALA A 258 16.61 -1.19 -10.31
CA ALA A 258 16.54 -1.57 -11.72
C ALA A 258 15.46 -2.63 -11.99
N ALA A 259 15.38 -3.66 -11.14
CA ALA A 259 14.37 -4.71 -11.26
C ALA A 259 12.95 -4.18 -11.08
N ALA A 260 12.73 -3.25 -10.15
CA ALA A 260 11.43 -2.62 -9.93
C ALA A 260 11.00 -1.78 -11.13
N ILE A 261 11.93 -1.00 -11.73
CA ILE A 261 11.66 -0.21 -12.93
C ILE A 261 11.31 -1.12 -14.12
N SER A 262 12.11 -2.15 -14.38
CA SER A 262 11.84 -3.12 -15.44
C SER A 262 10.50 -3.84 -15.22
N HIS A 263 10.20 -4.22 -13.98
CA HIS A 263 8.94 -4.87 -13.64
C HIS A 263 7.73 -3.96 -13.84
N ALA A 264 7.80 -2.71 -13.38
CA ALA A 264 6.74 -1.73 -13.61
C ALA A 264 6.49 -1.48 -15.10
N ASN A 265 7.55 -1.36 -15.91
CA ASN A 265 7.44 -1.22 -17.35
C ASN A 265 6.82 -2.46 -18.02
N ALA A 266 7.16 -3.67 -17.55
CA ALA A 266 6.59 -4.92 -18.02
C ALA A 266 5.10 -5.03 -17.75
N LEU A 267 4.67 -4.54 -16.59
CA LEU A 267 3.27 -4.48 -16.19
C LEU A 267 2.50 -3.34 -16.86
N GLY A 268 3.17 -2.40 -17.54
CA GLY A 268 2.53 -1.15 -18.00
C GLY A 268 2.08 -0.24 -16.84
N GLY A 269 2.63 -0.44 -15.64
CA GLY A 269 2.24 0.24 -14.41
C GLY A 269 2.86 1.64 -14.24
N LEU A 270 2.78 2.15 -13.02
CA LEU A 270 3.37 3.41 -12.58
C LEU A 270 4.87 3.27 -12.36
N LYS A 271 5.60 4.38 -12.58
CA LYS A 271 7.04 4.46 -12.37
C LYS A 271 7.35 4.39 -10.86
N PRO A 272 8.23 3.47 -10.42
CA PRO A 272 8.55 3.34 -9.00
C PRO A 272 9.57 4.40 -8.54
N ILE A 273 9.54 4.72 -7.25
CA ILE A 273 10.63 5.44 -6.58
C ILE A 273 11.89 4.57 -6.51
N THR A 274 13.03 5.23 -6.40
CA THR A 274 14.32 4.60 -6.14
C THR A 274 14.63 4.55 -4.64
N SER A 275 15.55 3.69 -4.25
CA SER A 275 16.00 3.58 -2.87
C SER A 275 16.70 4.86 -2.38
N GLN A 276 17.25 5.69 -3.28
CA GLN A 276 17.81 7.00 -2.93
C GLN A 276 16.73 8.02 -2.51
N GLN A 277 15.52 7.87 -3.04
CA GLN A 277 14.39 8.73 -2.68
C GLN A 277 13.72 8.27 -1.39
N TRP A 278 14.06 7.10 -0.82
CA TRP A 278 13.43 6.56 0.38
C TRP A 278 13.94 7.24 1.64
N ASP A 279 13.02 7.73 2.46
CA ASP A 279 13.33 8.40 3.71
C ASP A 279 12.28 8.06 4.79
N TYR A 280 12.50 8.60 5.99
CA TYR A 280 11.60 8.41 7.12
C TYR A 280 10.19 8.92 6.86
N ALA A 281 10.03 10.04 6.16
CA ALA A 281 8.72 10.63 5.88
C ALA A 281 7.89 9.75 4.94
N LYS A 282 8.51 9.18 3.90
CA LYS A 282 7.87 8.24 2.97
C LYS A 282 7.58 6.89 3.61
N ALA A 283 8.48 6.37 4.44
CA ALA A 283 8.22 5.18 5.23
C ALA A 283 7.02 5.38 6.18
N ARG A 284 6.94 6.56 6.82
CA ARG A 284 5.81 6.96 7.67
C ARG A 284 4.53 7.04 6.85
N HIS A 285 4.53 7.76 5.72
CA HIS A 285 3.37 7.87 4.85
C HIS A 285 2.85 6.49 4.40
N LEU A 286 3.75 5.60 3.96
CA LEU A 286 3.39 4.22 3.60
C LEU A 286 2.70 3.51 4.77
N LEU A 287 3.24 3.58 5.98
CA LEU A 287 2.66 2.91 7.14
C LEU A 287 1.28 3.47 7.55
N PHE A 288 1.07 4.77 7.34
CA PHE A 288 -0.23 5.41 7.58
C PHE A 288 -1.28 5.01 6.55
N ARG A 289 -0.93 4.94 5.27
CA ARG A 289 -1.89 4.62 4.19
C ARG A 289 -2.13 3.12 4.01
N ALA A 290 -1.08 2.30 4.03
CA ALA A 290 -1.17 0.85 3.92
C ALA A 290 -1.41 0.14 5.27
N GLY A 291 -1.62 0.92 6.33
CA GLY A 291 -1.98 0.46 7.65
C GLY A 291 -2.86 1.47 8.37
N PHE A 292 -2.63 1.67 9.66
CA PHE A 292 -3.33 2.68 10.46
C PHE A 292 -2.32 3.63 11.13
N GLY A 293 -1.12 3.75 10.56
CA GLY A 293 0.01 4.43 11.19
C GLY A 293 0.76 3.51 12.16
N GLY A 294 1.73 4.09 12.86
CA GLY A 294 2.58 3.35 13.78
C GLY A 294 3.61 4.23 14.47
N THR A 295 4.39 3.61 15.33
CA THR A 295 5.35 4.27 16.21
C THR A 295 6.68 4.56 15.49
N PRO A 296 7.53 5.46 16.01
CA PRO A 296 8.80 5.78 15.36
C PRO A 296 9.69 4.56 15.09
N GLU A 297 9.68 3.56 15.98
CA GLU A 297 10.39 2.28 15.76
C GLU A 297 9.85 1.50 14.56
N GLU A 298 8.53 1.49 14.37
CA GLU A 298 7.91 0.78 13.25
C GLU A 298 8.20 1.50 11.94
N VAL A 299 8.19 2.84 11.94
CA VAL A 299 8.63 3.62 10.78
C VAL A 299 10.11 3.35 10.49
N GLN A 300 10.98 3.38 11.50
CA GLN A 300 12.41 3.12 11.33
C GLN A 300 12.66 1.70 10.79
N LYS A 301 11.87 0.71 11.23
CA LYS A 301 11.92 -0.64 10.68
C LYS A 301 11.67 -0.65 9.16
N LEU A 302 10.72 0.15 8.67
CA LEU A 302 10.45 0.29 7.24
C LEU A 302 11.55 1.08 6.51
N VAL A 303 12.16 2.07 7.15
CA VAL A 303 13.35 2.76 6.63
C VAL A 303 14.50 1.76 6.41
N ASP A 304 14.78 0.94 7.42
CA ASP A 304 15.86 -0.05 7.41
C ASP A 304 15.64 -1.16 6.35
N MET A 305 14.38 -1.45 6.02
CA MET A 305 14.01 -2.38 4.95
C MET A 305 14.30 -1.82 3.55
N GLY A 306 14.23 -0.51 3.36
CA GLY A 306 14.16 0.13 2.05
C GLY A 306 12.77 -0.02 1.39
N PRO A 307 12.49 0.71 0.30
CA PRO A 307 11.13 0.84 -0.25
C PRO A 307 10.57 -0.51 -0.72
N HIS A 308 11.37 -1.28 -1.47
CA HIS A 308 10.94 -2.56 -2.06
C HIS A 308 10.51 -3.58 -1.01
N LYS A 309 11.35 -3.79 0.01
CA LYS A 309 11.04 -4.73 1.10
C LYS A 309 9.96 -4.20 2.04
N ALA A 310 9.88 -2.89 2.25
CA ALA A 310 8.83 -2.29 3.07
C ALA A 310 7.45 -2.50 2.43
N VAL A 311 7.33 -2.27 1.11
CA VAL A 311 6.09 -2.52 0.36
C VAL A 311 5.76 -4.00 0.36
N GLU A 312 6.73 -4.87 0.00
CA GLU A 312 6.56 -6.33 0.04
C GLU A 312 6.10 -6.82 1.42
N TYR A 313 6.72 -6.33 2.50
CA TYR A 313 6.35 -6.67 3.88
C TYR A 313 4.89 -6.33 4.25
N LEU A 314 4.30 -5.32 3.61
CA LEU A 314 2.91 -4.92 3.84
C LEU A 314 1.95 -5.67 2.92
N VAL A 315 2.29 -5.84 1.64
CA VAL A 315 1.43 -6.52 0.65
C VAL A 315 1.44 -8.04 0.78
N GLU A 316 2.54 -8.65 1.23
CA GLU A 316 2.67 -10.10 1.47
C GLU A 316 2.31 -10.45 2.91
N TYR A 317 1.13 -9.99 3.37
CA TYR A 317 0.72 -10.17 4.75
C TYR A 317 0.35 -11.63 5.12
N HIS A 318 0.09 -12.50 4.14
CA HIS A 318 -0.21 -13.91 4.39
C HIS A 318 0.94 -14.68 5.06
N GLY A 319 2.19 -14.26 4.84
CA GLY A 319 3.37 -14.85 5.50
C GLY A 319 3.57 -14.40 6.95
N ARG A 320 2.74 -13.49 7.46
CA ARG A 320 2.86 -12.92 8.82
C ARG A 320 1.94 -13.66 9.79
N PRO A 321 2.19 -13.63 11.11
CA PRO A 321 1.27 -14.22 12.09
C PRO A 321 -0.16 -13.66 11.92
N VAL A 322 -1.18 -14.49 12.17
CA VAL A 322 -2.57 -14.02 12.26
C VAL A 322 -2.83 -13.62 13.71
N LEU A 323 -3.52 -12.51 13.94
CA LEU A 323 -4.07 -12.23 15.26
C LEU A 323 -5.22 -13.20 15.52
N ASN A 324 -5.00 -14.13 16.45
CA ASN A 324 -6.03 -15.09 16.85
C ASN A 324 -6.89 -14.49 17.98
N VAL A 325 -7.98 -13.84 17.60
CA VAL A 325 -9.04 -13.43 18.54
C VAL A 325 -10.23 -14.34 18.28
N GLU A 326 -10.40 -15.33 19.15
CA GLU A 326 -11.56 -16.22 19.07
C GLU A 326 -12.85 -15.41 19.21
N PHE A 327 -13.78 -15.64 18.30
CA PHE A 327 -15.08 -15.00 18.32
C PHE A 327 -16.16 -16.04 18.06
N ASN A 328 -16.89 -16.37 19.12
CA ASN A 328 -18.02 -17.28 19.02
C ASN A 328 -19.26 -16.47 18.66
N ILE A 329 -19.85 -16.78 17.52
CA ILE A 329 -21.12 -16.23 17.06
C ILE A 329 -22.08 -17.36 16.74
N LEU A 330 -23.30 -17.23 17.25
CA LEU A 330 -24.38 -18.18 17.06
C LEU A 330 -25.18 -17.77 15.84
N SER A 331 -25.44 -18.76 14.97
CA SER A 331 -26.41 -18.61 13.90
C SER A 331 -27.83 -18.48 14.45
N TRP A 332 -28.77 -18.14 13.58
CA TRP A 332 -30.18 -18.23 13.96
C TRP A 332 -30.58 -19.67 14.18
N GLU A 333 -31.29 -19.91 15.28
CA GLU A 333 -31.83 -21.22 15.62
C GLU A 333 -33.18 -21.42 14.93
N ARG A 334 -33.41 -22.66 14.48
CA ARG A 334 -34.75 -23.06 14.05
C ARG A 334 -35.65 -23.07 15.27
N ARG A 335 -36.83 -22.44 15.16
CA ARG A 335 -37.82 -22.47 16.24
C ARG A 335 -38.15 -23.92 16.61
N LEU A 336 -38.25 -24.19 17.92
CA LEU A 336 -38.74 -25.46 18.40
C LEU A 336 -40.20 -25.62 17.98
N ALA A 337 -40.66 -26.86 17.77
CA ALA A 337 -42.01 -27.12 17.25
C ALA A 337 -43.11 -26.41 18.05
N TYR A 338 -42.99 -26.35 19.38
CA TYR A 338 -43.94 -25.63 20.24
C TYR A 338 -43.86 -24.10 20.11
N GLU A 339 -42.69 -23.52 19.77
CA GLU A 339 -42.49 -22.08 19.64
C GLU A 339 -43.21 -21.50 18.41
N VAL A 340 -43.51 -22.33 17.41
CA VAL A 340 -44.28 -21.98 16.22
C VAL A 340 -45.75 -21.72 16.57
N HIS A 341 -46.26 -22.38 17.61
CA HIS A 341 -47.63 -22.25 18.10
C HIS A 341 -47.80 -21.16 19.17
N LEU A 342 -46.77 -20.36 19.45
CA LEU A 342 -46.88 -19.22 20.37
C LEU A 342 -47.66 -18.07 19.72
N HIS A 343 -48.54 -17.45 20.50
CA HIS A 343 -49.34 -16.31 20.09
C HIS A 343 -49.27 -15.16 21.12
N GLY A 344 -49.72 -13.97 20.71
CA GLY A 344 -49.80 -12.78 21.56
C GLY A 344 -48.49 -12.46 22.30
N ALA A 345 -48.61 -12.17 23.60
CA ALA A 345 -47.47 -11.77 24.44
C ALA A 345 -46.33 -12.81 24.49
N ALA A 346 -46.62 -14.11 24.36
CA ALA A 346 -45.58 -15.14 24.37
C ALA A 346 -44.74 -15.11 23.08
N LYS A 347 -45.38 -14.90 21.92
CA LYS A 347 -44.67 -14.74 20.64
C LYS A 347 -43.81 -13.47 20.63
N ASN A 348 -44.33 -12.37 21.17
CA ASN A 348 -43.61 -11.10 21.25
C ASN A 348 -42.39 -11.20 22.16
N ARG A 349 -42.53 -11.79 23.37
CA ARG A 349 -41.39 -12.03 24.28
C ARG A 349 -40.28 -12.88 23.66
N LEU A 350 -40.65 -13.87 22.85
CA LEU A 350 -39.69 -14.70 22.12
C LEU A 350 -38.94 -13.89 21.05
N ALA A 351 -39.65 -13.08 20.26
CA ALA A 351 -39.03 -12.20 19.26
C ALA A 351 -38.08 -11.19 19.93
N GLU A 352 -38.50 -10.51 21.00
CA GLU A 352 -37.67 -9.58 21.77
C GLU A 352 -36.44 -10.24 22.38
N ARG A 353 -36.53 -11.52 22.78
CA ARG A 353 -35.37 -12.28 23.27
C ARG A 353 -34.36 -12.49 22.14
N ASP A 354 -34.82 -12.93 20.98
CA ASP A 354 -33.97 -13.23 19.83
C ASP A 354 -33.29 -11.94 19.29
N GLU A 355 -34.04 -10.84 19.21
CA GLU A 355 -33.52 -9.51 18.83
C GLU A 355 -32.46 -9.01 19.82
N ARG A 356 -32.71 -9.11 21.14
CA ARG A 356 -31.72 -8.71 22.16
C ARG A 356 -30.47 -9.57 22.12
N ARG A 357 -30.62 -10.88 21.87
CA ARG A 357 -29.50 -11.78 21.68
C ARG A 357 -28.66 -11.33 20.49
N ASP A 358 -29.28 -11.10 19.34
CA ASP A 358 -28.58 -10.70 18.12
C ASP A 358 -27.90 -9.32 18.26
N ALA A 359 -28.57 -8.35 18.87
CA ALA A 359 -27.97 -7.04 19.19
C ALA A 359 -26.76 -7.15 20.12
N THR A 360 -26.78 -8.09 21.07
CA THR A 360 -25.62 -8.38 21.92
C THR A 360 -24.48 -9.02 21.13
N GLN A 361 -24.78 -9.92 20.18
CA GLN A 361 -23.78 -10.50 19.29
C GLN A 361 -23.16 -9.42 18.39
N HIS A 362 -23.97 -8.54 17.82
CA HIS A 362 -23.51 -7.42 17.00
C HIS A 362 -22.57 -6.48 17.78
N ALA A 363 -22.94 -6.09 19.00
CA ALA A 363 -22.09 -5.24 19.84
C ALA A 363 -20.71 -5.89 20.09
N LYS A 364 -20.68 -7.20 20.37
CA LYS A 364 -19.43 -7.95 20.54
C LYS A 364 -18.64 -8.09 19.23
N LEU A 365 -19.34 -8.23 18.10
CA LEU A 365 -18.73 -8.33 16.77
C LEU A 365 -18.00 -7.04 16.39
N VAL A 366 -18.62 -5.88 16.63
CA VAL A 366 -17.99 -4.57 16.43
C VAL A 366 -16.76 -4.41 17.32
N ASP A 367 -16.86 -4.77 18.61
CA ASP A 367 -15.76 -4.67 19.55
C ASP A 367 -14.60 -5.62 19.15
N TRP A 368 -14.92 -6.83 18.67
CA TRP A 368 -13.96 -7.79 18.11
C TRP A 368 -13.24 -7.23 16.88
N TRP A 369 -13.96 -6.64 15.93
CA TRP A 369 -13.32 -6.09 14.74
C TRP A 369 -12.47 -4.86 15.07
N GLY A 370 -12.92 -4.02 16.00
CA GLY A 370 -12.15 -2.91 16.57
C GLY A 370 -10.81 -3.37 17.16
N ASN A 371 -10.80 -4.51 17.86
CA ASN A 371 -9.56 -5.14 18.33
C ASN A 371 -8.63 -5.53 17.18
N ARG A 372 -9.16 -6.20 16.15
CA ARG A 372 -8.36 -6.60 14.99
C ARG A 372 -7.74 -5.42 14.25
N LEU A 373 -8.49 -4.34 14.03
CA LEU A 373 -7.99 -3.12 13.39
C LEU A 373 -6.81 -2.51 14.18
N ALA A 374 -6.89 -2.52 15.51
CA ALA A 374 -5.87 -2.00 16.41
C ALA A 374 -4.65 -2.92 16.58
N GLU A 375 -4.84 -4.22 16.72
CA GLU A 375 -3.79 -5.13 17.22
C GLU A 375 -3.26 -6.09 16.15
N SER A 376 -3.89 -6.16 14.96
CA SER A 376 -3.47 -7.12 13.95
C SER A 376 -2.04 -6.83 13.46
N PRO A 377 -1.15 -7.84 13.45
CA PRO A 377 0.14 -7.73 12.80
C PRO A 377 0.02 -7.74 11.27
N ARG A 378 -1.20 -7.78 10.70
CA ARG A 378 -1.49 -7.69 9.25
C ARG A 378 -2.36 -6.45 8.97
N PRO A 379 -1.81 -5.22 9.11
CA PRO A 379 -2.63 -4.01 9.04
C PRO A 379 -3.24 -3.77 7.65
N LEU A 380 -2.56 -4.16 6.57
CA LEU A 380 -3.10 -4.02 5.21
C LEU A 380 -4.29 -4.95 4.96
N GLU A 381 -4.28 -6.17 5.51
CA GLU A 381 -5.41 -7.10 5.44
C GLU A 381 -6.67 -6.45 6.02
N GLU A 382 -6.58 -5.89 7.23
CA GLU A 382 -7.74 -5.24 7.87
C GLU A 382 -8.12 -3.89 7.20
N LYS A 383 -7.17 -3.16 6.59
CA LYS A 383 -7.48 -1.99 5.74
C LYS A 383 -8.29 -2.41 4.51
N LEU A 384 -7.93 -3.52 3.87
CA LEU A 384 -8.67 -4.06 2.73
C LEU A 384 -10.04 -4.58 3.16
N VAL A 385 -10.17 -5.27 4.30
CA VAL A 385 -11.48 -5.69 4.81
C VAL A 385 -12.38 -4.50 5.08
N LEU A 386 -11.84 -3.42 5.67
CA LEU A 386 -12.60 -2.19 5.89
C LEU A 386 -13.05 -1.55 4.56
N PHE A 387 -12.15 -1.50 3.57
CA PHE A 387 -12.46 -1.01 2.23
C PHE A 387 -13.54 -1.86 1.54
N TRP A 388 -13.44 -3.20 1.58
CA TRP A 388 -14.41 -4.08 0.95
C TRP A 388 -15.77 -4.08 1.64
N HIS A 389 -15.78 -3.93 2.98
CA HIS A 389 -17.02 -3.74 3.73
C HIS A 389 -17.72 -2.43 3.37
N ASP A 390 -16.96 -1.38 3.07
CA ASP A 390 -17.49 -0.11 2.58
C ASP A 390 -17.96 -0.18 1.12
N HIS A 391 -17.17 -0.84 0.27
CA HIS A 391 -17.44 -0.98 -1.17
C HIS A 391 -18.63 -1.89 -1.46
N PHE A 392 -18.75 -3.01 -0.73
CA PHE A 392 -19.87 -3.95 -0.80
C PHE A 392 -20.80 -3.76 0.40
N ALA A 393 -21.28 -2.54 0.60
CA ALA A 393 -21.98 -2.13 1.81
C ALA A 393 -23.25 -2.94 2.10
N SER A 394 -23.30 -3.50 3.30
CA SER A 394 -24.50 -4.10 3.91
C SER A 394 -24.64 -3.55 5.34
N SER A 395 -25.88 -3.27 5.77
CA SER A 395 -26.16 -2.67 7.08
C SER A 395 -26.77 -3.67 8.05
N TYR A 396 -26.15 -3.82 9.23
CA TYR A 396 -26.73 -4.59 10.33
C TYR A 396 -28.08 -4.00 10.77
N LEU A 397 -28.25 -2.68 10.75
CA LEU A 397 -29.53 -2.04 11.13
C LEU A 397 -30.70 -2.52 10.26
N THR A 398 -30.45 -2.81 8.99
CA THR A 398 -31.45 -3.33 8.04
C THR A 398 -31.60 -4.84 8.15
N LEU A 399 -30.48 -5.57 8.28
CA LEU A 399 -30.49 -7.04 8.27
C LEU A 399 -30.91 -7.67 9.59
N ARG A 400 -30.50 -7.08 10.72
CA ARG A 400 -30.67 -7.61 12.08
C ARG A 400 -30.19 -9.05 12.24
N ASN A 401 -29.04 -9.35 11.62
CA ASN A 401 -28.44 -10.68 11.66
C ASN A 401 -26.92 -10.59 11.81
N ALA A 402 -26.44 -10.56 13.05
CA ALA A 402 -25.02 -10.43 13.35
C ALA A 402 -24.18 -11.60 12.77
N TYR A 403 -24.78 -12.79 12.66
CA TYR A 403 -24.10 -13.99 12.13
C TYR A 403 -23.72 -13.83 10.66
N MET A 404 -24.66 -13.37 9.83
CA MET A 404 -24.39 -13.11 8.41
C MET A 404 -23.39 -11.97 8.21
N MET A 405 -23.46 -10.92 9.04
CA MET A 405 -22.47 -9.83 9.01
C MET A 405 -21.05 -10.32 9.34
N TYR A 406 -20.93 -11.24 10.31
CA TYR A 406 -19.65 -11.88 10.61
C TYR A 406 -19.15 -12.74 9.44
N GLN A 407 -20.03 -13.57 8.85
CA GLN A 407 -19.67 -14.40 7.70
C GLN A 407 -19.19 -13.55 6.51
N GLN A 408 -19.90 -12.46 6.19
CA GLN A 408 -19.53 -11.54 5.12
C GLN A 408 -18.16 -10.88 5.40
N ASN A 409 -17.91 -10.44 6.64
CA ASN A 409 -16.59 -9.89 7.02
C ASN A 409 -15.45 -10.92 6.91
N GLN A 410 -15.71 -12.18 7.27
CA GLN A 410 -14.76 -13.28 7.09
C GLN A 410 -14.51 -13.58 5.61
N PHE A 411 -15.55 -13.53 4.77
CA PHE A 411 -15.48 -13.64 3.32
C PHE A 411 -14.58 -12.53 2.74
N PHE A 412 -14.81 -11.27 3.10
CA PHE A 412 -13.96 -10.15 2.70
C PHE A 412 -12.50 -10.33 3.13
N ARG A 413 -12.25 -10.86 4.33
CA ARG A 413 -10.88 -11.13 4.82
C ARG A 413 -10.22 -12.25 4.04
N HIS A 414 -10.95 -13.31 3.71
CA HIS A 414 -10.42 -14.44 2.96
C HIS A 414 -10.02 -14.04 1.53
N TYR A 415 -10.84 -13.21 0.87
CA TYR A 415 -10.63 -12.79 -0.52
C TYR A 415 -10.13 -11.34 -0.66
N ALA A 416 -9.60 -10.74 0.41
CA ALA A 416 -9.18 -9.33 0.45
C ALA A 416 -8.24 -8.92 -0.70
N ASP A 417 -7.50 -9.89 -1.25
CA ASP A 417 -6.52 -9.72 -2.31
C ASP A 417 -6.99 -10.15 -3.71
N ASN A 418 -8.30 -10.39 -3.91
CA ASN A 418 -8.85 -10.89 -5.17
C ASN A 418 -10.25 -10.30 -5.47
N PHE A 419 -10.31 -9.26 -6.30
CA PHE A 419 -11.58 -8.61 -6.63
C PHE A 419 -12.53 -9.48 -7.47
N ASP A 420 -12.00 -10.32 -8.35
CA ASP A 420 -12.80 -11.29 -9.11
C ASP A 420 -13.58 -12.21 -8.15
N ALA A 421 -12.88 -12.86 -7.20
CA ALA A 421 -13.53 -13.72 -6.22
C ALA A 421 -14.49 -12.95 -5.30
N LEU A 422 -14.17 -11.69 -4.96
CA LEU A 422 -15.06 -10.84 -4.18
C LEU A 422 -16.37 -10.56 -4.95
N LEU A 423 -16.28 -10.20 -6.23
CA LEU A 423 -17.45 -9.86 -7.04
C LEU A 423 -18.34 -11.09 -7.34
N HIS A 424 -17.76 -12.26 -7.60
CA HIS A 424 -18.53 -13.50 -7.71
C HIS A 424 -19.14 -13.93 -6.37
N GLY A 425 -18.40 -13.79 -5.27
CA GLY A 425 -18.87 -14.24 -3.97
C GLY A 425 -19.95 -13.34 -3.38
N ILE A 426 -19.89 -12.01 -3.61
CA ILE A 426 -20.85 -11.08 -3.01
C ILE A 426 -22.26 -11.23 -3.58
N VAL A 427 -22.42 -11.64 -4.84
CA VAL A 427 -23.74 -11.95 -5.41
C VAL A 427 -24.34 -13.26 -4.89
N GLN A 428 -23.57 -14.01 -4.10
CA GLN A 428 -23.99 -15.24 -3.41
C GLN A 428 -24.01 -15.09 -1.89
N ASP A 429 -23.55 -13.94 -1.38
CA ASP A 429 -23.45 -13.69 0.04
C ASP A 429 -24.85 -13.49 0.64
N PRO A 430 -25.22 -14.24 1.70
CA PRO A 430 -26.55 -14.14 2.31
C PRO A 430 -26.91 -12.75 2.82
N ALA A 431 -25.94 -12.02 3.42
CA ALA A 431 -26.19 -10.68 3.90
C ALA A 431 -26.53 -9.75 2.72
N MET A 432 -25.77 -9.81 1.63
CA MET A 432 -26.02 -9.01 0.44
C MET A 432 -27.33 -9.38 -0.27
N ILE A 433 -27.60 -10.68 -0.45
CA ILE A 433 -28.84 -11.17 -1.06
C ILE A 433 -30.05 -10.66 -0.27
N GLN A 434 -30.03 -10.75 1.05
CA GLN A 434 -31.12 -10.26 1.88
C GLN A 434 -31.20 -8.72 1.87
N TYR A 435 -30.06 -8.03 1.95
CA TYR A 435 -30.01 -6.57 2.06
C TYR A 435 -30.60 -5.89 0.82
N LEU A 436 -30.35 -6.46 -0.36
CA LEU A 436 -30.87 -5.97 -1.64
C LEU A 436 -32.11 -6.75 -2.12
N ASN A 437 -32.71 -7.57 -1.24
CA ASN A 437 -33.94 -8.33 -1.49
C ASN A 437 -33.88 -9.22 -2.75
N ASN A 438 -32.71 -9.78 -3.07
CA ASN A 438 -32.55 -10.71 -4.19
C ASN A 438 -33.13 -12.09 -3.89
N ASP A 439 -33.38 -12.44 -2.62
CA ASP A 439 -34.12 -13.64 -2.24
C ASP A 439 -35.56 -13.67 -2.78
N ALA A 440 -36.12 -12.49 -3.09
CA ALA A 440 -37.39 -12.32 -3.78
C ALA A 440 -37.27 -12.17 -5.31
N ASN A 441 -36.05 -12.10 -5.87
CA ASN A 441 -35.81 -11.96 -7.30
C ASN A 441 -36.02 -13.31 -8.02
N VAL A 442 -37.16 -13.46 -8.68
CA VAL A 442 -37.55 -14.70 -9.36
C VAL A 442 -38.05 -14.40 -10.77
N THR A 443 -37.94 -15.37 -11.67
CA THR A 443 -38.44 -15.24 -13.04
C THR A 443 -39.91 -14.83 -13.04
N GLY A 444 -40.25 -13.81 -13.84
CA GLY A 444 -41.58 -13.21 -13.92
C GLY A 444 -41.91 -12.17 -12.83
N ASN A 445 -41.09 -12.04 -11.78
CA ASN A 445 -41.21 -11.00 -10.76
C ASN A 445 -39.81 -10.53 -10.35
N ASN A 446 -39.20 -9.73 -11.22
CA ASN A 446 -37.81 -9.32 -11.10
C ASN A 446 -37.65 -8.21 -10.05
N ASN A 447 -36.61 -8.33 -9.21
CA ASN A 447 -36.16 -7.26 -8.31
C ASN A 447 -34.79 -6.76 -8.78
N GLU A 448 -34.73 -5.52 -9.26
CA GLU A 448 -33.55 -4.97 -9.94
C GLU A 448 -32.43 -4.53 -8.99
N ASN A 449 -32.67 -4.40 -7.69
CA ASN A 449 -31.73 -3.76 -6.76
C ASN A 449 -30.33 -4.36 -6.87
N LEU A 450 -30.14 -5.66 -6.58
CA LEU A 450 -28.80 -6.27 -6.67
C LEU A 450 -28.20 -6.19 -8.08
N GLY A 451 -29.01 -6.36 -9.13
CA GLY A 451 -28.54 -6.26 -10.52
C GLY A 451 -28.06 -4.85 -10.87
N ARG A 452 -28.70 -3.82 -10.33
CA ARG A 452 -28.32 -2.41 -10.45
C ARG A 452 -27.03 -2.13 -9.70
N GLU A 453 -26.99 -2.44 -8.40
CA GLU A 453 -25.83 -2.14 -7.55
C GLU A 453 -24.56 -2.82 -8.02
N VAL A 454 -24.66 -4.05 -8.56
CA VAL A 454 -23.53 -4.76 -9.15
C VAL A 454 -22.87 -3.94 -10.26
N LEU A 455 -23.65 -3.30 -11.15
CA LEU A 455 -23.11 -2.46 -12.24
C LEU A 455 -22.73 -1.06 -11.73
N GLU A 456 -23.64 -0.41 -11.00
CA GLU A 456 -23.53 1.00 -10.58
C GLU A 456 -22.50 1.24 -9.49
N LEU A 457 -22.46 0.41 -8.45
CA LEU A 457 -21.67 0.68 -7.24
C LEU A 457 -20.53 -0.32 -7.01
N PHE A 458 -20.69 -1.56 -7.47
CA PHE A 458 -19.73 -2.60 -7.12
C PHE A 458 -18.68 -2.86 -8.21
N SER A 459 -18.95 -2.54 -9.48
CA SER A 459 -18.05 -2.90 -10.60
C SER A 459 -17.77 -1.80 -11.60
N ILE A 460 -18.74 -1.29 -12.36
CA ILE A 460 -18.51 -0.41 -13.52
C ILE A 460 -18.56 1.06 -13.13
N GLY A 461 -19.41 1.42 -12.17
CA GLY A 461 -19.58 2.81 -11.73
C GLY A 461 -20.69 3.51 -12.49
N GLU A 462 -21.60 4.17 -11.78
CA GLU A 462 -22.69 4.99 -12.36
C GLU A 462 -22.18 5.98 -13.41
N GLU A 463 -20.98 6.54 -13.21
CA GLU A 463 -20.35 7.49 -14.15
C GLU A 463 -20.06 6.89 -15.54
N ASN A 464 -20.07 5.56 -15.66
CA ASN A 464 -19.87 4.83 -16.89
C ASN A 464 -21.19 4.28 -17.48
N SER A 465 -22.34 4.81 -17.04
CA SER A 465 -23.64 4.55 -17.67
C SER A 465 -23.80 5.31 -18.97
N ALA A 466 -24.71 4.84 -19.83
CA ALA A 466 -25.08 5.48 -21.09
C ALA A 466 -25.62 6.92 -20.91
N VAL A 467 -26.04 7.28 -19.69
CA VAL A 467 -26.46 8.65 -19.33
C VAL A 467 -25.26 9.61 -19.30
N HIS A 468 -24.11 9.14 -18.83
CA HIS A 468 -22.91 9.95 -18.67
C HIS A 468 -21.89 9.73 -19.80
N LYS A 469 -21.87 8.53 -20.39
CA LYS A 469 -20.90 8.10 -21.38
C LYS A 469 -21.60 7.33 -22.51
N PRO A 470 -21.57 7.80 -23.77
CA PRO A 470 -22.36 7.17 -24.85
C PRO A 470 -22.10 5.68 -25.11
N ASP A 471 -20.91 5.18 -24.78
CA ASP A 471 -20.49 3.78 -24.87
C ASP A 471 -20.60 3.03 -23.52
N GLY A 472 -21.31 3.62 -22.56
CA GLY A 472 -21.53 3.06 -21.23
C GLY A 472 -22.61 1.97 -21.18
N TYR A 473 -22.76 1.34 -20.02
CA TYR A 473 -23.83 0.36 -19.81
C TYR A 473 -25.19 1.05 -19.77
N THR A 474 -26.22 0.35 -20.22
CA THR A 474 -27.57 0.88 -20.40
C THR A 474 -28.52 0.38 -19.31
N GLU A 475 -29.67 1.03 -19.17
CA GLU A 475 -30.75 0.53 -18.31
C GLU A 475 -31.22 -0.88 -18.72
N LYS A 476 -31.04 -1.23 -20.00
CA LYS A 476 -31.29 -2.58 -20.50
C LYS A 476 -30.30 -3.61 -19.95
N ASP A 477 -29.04 -3.24 -19.79
CA ASP A 477 -28.03 -4.10 -19.17
C ASP A 477 -28.39 -4.39 -17.70
N VAL A 478 -28.97 -3.42 -17.01
CA VAL A 478 -29.48 -3.58 -15.64
C VAL A 478 -30.73 -4.48 -15.61
N ARG A 479 -31.83 -4.05 -16.25
CA ARG A 479 -33.16 -4.66 -16.12
C ARG A 479 -33.32 -5.96 -16.91
N ASP A 480 -32.89 -5.97 -18.16
CA ASP A 480 -33.17 -7.06 -19.10
C ASP A 480 -32.07 -8.12 -19.13
N ALA A 481 -30.94 -7.87 -18.46
CA ALA A 481 -29.82 -8.79 -18.44
C ALA A 481 -29.33 -9.12 -17.03
N ASN A 482 -28.69 -8.17 -16.31
CA ASN A 482 -28.05 -8.50 -15.03
C ASN A 482 -29.08 -8.91 -13.96
N THR A 483 -30.18 -8.19 -13.85
CA THR A 483 -31.29 -8.53 -12.92
C THR A 483 -31.84 -9.93 -13.20
N ARG A 484 -32.09 -10.25 -14.47
CA ARG A 484 -32.59 -11.58 -14.89
C ARG A 484 -31.55 -12.67 -14.64
N ALA A 485 -30.26 -12.39 -14.82
CA ALA A 485 -29.18 -13.34 -14.54
C ALA A 485 -29.09 -13.72 -13.05
N LEU A 486 -29.48 -12.81 -12.15
CA LEU A 486 -29.46 -13.03 -10.70
C LEU A 486 -30.74 -13.66 -10.14
N THR A 487 -31.75 -13.93 -10.97
CA THR A 487 -32.99 -14.59 -10.53
C THR A 487 -32.72 -16.01 -9.99
N GLY A 488 -33.44 -16.40 -8.94
CA GLY A 488 -33.31 -17.73 -8.33
C GLY A 488 -32.14 -17.89 -7.36
N ALA A 489 -31.23 -16.92 -7.25
CA ALA A 489 -30.20 -16.87 -6.22
C ALA A 489 -30.81 -16.45 -4.86
N THR A 490 -30.67 -17.31 -3.85
CA THR A 490 -31.20 -17.12 -2.49
C THR A 490 -30.29 -17.78 -1.45
N PHE A 491 -30.74 -17.89 -0.19
CA PHE A 491 -30.01 -18.55 0.88
C PHE A 491 -30.94 -19.32 1.83
N GLU A 492 -30.37 -20.29 2.55
CA GLU A 492 -31.03 -20.97 3.64
C GLU A 492 -30.98 -20.07 4.90
N ARG A 493 -32.16 -19.68 5.39
CA ARG A 493 -32.34 -18.62 6.40
C ARG A 493 -31.61 -18.84 7.73
N TYR A 494 -31.38 -20.08 8.15
CA TYR A 494 -30.83 -20.36 9.49
C TYR A 494 -29.31 -20.50 9.48
N SER A 495 -28.80 -21.25 8.50
CA SER A 495 -27.38 -21.52 8.28
C SER A 495 -26.66 -20.41 7.53
N GLY A 496 -27.39 -19.53 6.84
CA GLY A 496 -26.78 -18.54 5.94
C GLY A 496 -26.03 -19.21 4.78
N GLN A 497 -26.50 -20.36 4.30
CA GLN A 497 -25.86 -21.01 3.15
C GLN A 497 -26.53 -20.58 1.86
N PHE A 498 -25.72 -20.20 0.86
CA PHE A 498 -26.21 -19.92 -0.49
C PHE A 498 -27.00 -21.11 -1.07
N ARG A 499 -28.06 -20.77 -1.82
CA ARG A 499 -28.92 -21.71 -2.54
C ARG A 499 -29.30 -21.11 -3.90
N PHE A 500 -29.26 -21.93 -4.94
CA PHE A 500 -29.75 -21.56 -6.26
C PHE A 500 -30.96 -22.41 -6.63
N HIS A 501 -32.10 -21.75 -6.89
CA HIS A 501 -33.33 -22.40 -7.32
C HIS A 501 -33.51 -22.26 -8.83
N ALA A 502 -33.07 -23.27 -9.59
CA ALA A 502 -33.13 -23.27 -11.05
C ALA A 502 -34.55 -23.01 -11.61
N VAL A 503 -35.61 -23.50 -10.94
CA VAL A 503 -37.01 -23.29 -11.37
C VAL A 503 -37.45 -21.81 -11.23
N ARG A 504 -36.79 -21.04 -10.36
CA ARG A 504 -37.04 -19.61 -10.17
C ARG A 504 -36.11 -18.74 -11.02
N HIS A 505 -35.17 -19.34 -11.74
CA HIS A 505 -34.23 -18.64 -12.59
C HIS A 505 -34.78 -18.45 -14.00
N ASP A 506 -34.58 -17.27 -14.57
CA ASP A 506 -34.81 -17.03 -15.98
C ASP A 506 -33.64 -17.60 -16.78
N SER A 507 -33.79 -18.80 -17.35
CA SER A 507 -32.79 -19.43 -18.20
C SER A 507 -32.77 -18.92 -19.65
N GLY A 508 -33.59 -17.91 -19.97
CA GLY A 508 -33.66 -17.34 -21.31
C GLY A 508 -32.38 -16.59 -21.71
N PRO A 509 -32.16 -16.35 -23.01
CA PRO A 509 -31.04 -15.54 -23.48
C PRO A 509 -31.17 -14.10 -22.99
N LYS A 510 -30.02 -13.50 -22.68
CA LYS A 510 -29.84 -12.15 -22.13
C LYS A 510 -28.70 -11.49 -22.89
N THR A 511 -28.82 -10.20 -23.19
CA THR A 511 -27.72 -9.41 -23.79
C THR A 511 -27.18 -8.46 -22.73
N LEU A 512 -25.98 -8.72 -22.24
CA LEU A 512 -25.29 -7.94 -21.23
C LEU A 512 -24.02 -7.34 -21.84
N LEU A 513 -23.87 -6.02 -21.82
CA LEU A 513 -22.69 -5.29 -22.29
C LEU A 513 -22.29 -5.69 -23.72
N GLY A 514 -23.29 -5.87 -24.59
CA GLY A 514 -23.12 -6.28 -25.99
C GLY A 514 -22.89 -7.77 -26.22
N LYS A 515 -22.87 -8.61 -25.17
CA LYS A 515 -22.72 -10.07 -25.27
C LYS A 515 -24.01 -10.80 -24.97
N THR A 516 -24.42 -11.71 -25.86
CA THR A 516 -25.65 -12.50 -25.70
C THR A 516 -25.35 -13.93 -25.28
N GLY A 517 -26.06 -14.42 -24.26
CA GLY A 517 -25.95 -15.78 -23.78
C GLY A 517 -27.00 -16.10 -22.71
N GLN A 518 -27.03 -17.35 -22.26
CA GLN A 518 -27.90 -17.78 -21.15
C GLN A 518 -27.16 -17.58 -19.84
N TRP A 519 -27.07 -16.32 -19.41
CA TRP A 519 -26.28 -15.94 -18.23
C TRP A 519 -27.01 -16.31 -16.93
N GLY A 520 -26.32 -17.00 -16.03
CA GLY A 520 -26.65 -17.11 -14.62
C GLY A 520 -25.83 -16.13 -13.79
N PRO A 521 -25.88 -16.24 -12.44
CA PRO A 521 -25.18 -15.31 -11.57
C PRO A 521 -23.68 -15.24 -11.79
N HIS A 522 -23.01 -16.37 -12.08
CA HIS A 522 -21.57 -16.37 -12.33
C HIS A 522 -21.22 -15.80 -13.70
N GLU A 523 -21.88 -16.27 -14.76
CA GLU A 523 -21.54 -15.88 -16.13
C GLU A 523 -21.80 -14.39 -16.38
N ALA A 524 -22.80 -13.80 -15.71
CA ALA A 524 -23.02 -12.35 -15.77
C ALA A 524 -21.83 -11.57 -15.17
N ILE A 525 -21.27 -12.04 -14.05
CA ILE A 525 -20.08 -11.43 -13.45
C ILE A 525 -18.86 -11.59 -14.36
N ASP A 526 -18.69 -12.73 -15.04
CA ASP A 526 -17.60 -12.90 -16.02
C ASP A 526 -17.66 -11.82 -17.12
N VAL A 527 -18.85 -11.59 -17.68
CA VAL A 527 -19.06 -10.54 -18.70
C VAL A 527 -18.74 -9.14 -18.15
N ILE A 528 -19.07 -8.87 -16.89
CA ILE A 528 -18.79 -7.59 -16.22
C ILE A 528 -17.29 -7.42 -15.96
N LEU A 529 -16.59 -8.46 -15.51
CA LEU A 529 -15.14 -8.43 -15.29
C LEU A 529 -14.35 -8.26 -16.60
N GLU A 530 -14.90 -8.69 -17.73
CA GLU A 530 -14.28 -8.45 -19.05
C GLU A 530 -14.41 -6.99 -19.50
N HIS A 531 -15.36 -6.22 -18.96
CA HIS A 531 -15.58 -4.84 -19.36
C HIS A 531 -14.46 -3.92 -18.84
N PRO A 532 -13.79 -3.12 -19.70
CA PRO A 532 -12.63 -2.31 -19.30
C PRO A 532 -12.90 -1.33 -18.15
N ALA A 533 -14.11 -0.77 -18.10
CA ALA A 533 -14.52 0.18 -17.06
C ALA A 533 -14.51 -0.44 -15.66
N THR A 534 -14.71 -1.75 -15.53
CA THR A 534 -14.67 -2.45 -14.24
C THR A 534 -13.32 -2.29 -13.56
N ALA A 535 -12.23 -2.51 -14.30
CA ALA A 535 -10.90 -2.32 -13.73
C ALA A 535 -10.57 -0.84 -13.48
N GLN A 536 -11.07 0.08 -14.30
CA GLN A 536 -10.89 1.52 -14.10
C GLN A 536 -11.56 2.00 -12.82
N TYR A 537 -12.80 1.56 -12.60
CA TYR A 537 -13.58 1.88 -11.42
C TYR A 537 -12.94 1.34 -10.13
N VAL A 538 -12.57 0.06 -10.10
CA VAL A 538 -11.92 -0.54 -8.93
C VAL A 538 -10.55 0.09 -8.66
N ALA A 539 -9.75 0.35 -9.70
CA ALA A 539 -8.47 1.04 -9.55
C ALA A 539 -8.64 2.47 -9.02
N LYS A 540 -9.68 3.19 -9.46
CA LYS A 540 -10.05 4.52 -8.96
C LYS A 540 -10.46 4.47 -7.49
N LYS A 541 -11.32 3.54 -7.09
CA LYS A 541 -11.75 3.39 -5.69
C LYS A 541 -10.57 3.07 -4.77
N LEU A 542 -9.70 2.14 -5.15
CA LEU A 542 -8.47 1.83 -4.40
C LEU A 542 -7.50 3.01 -4.36
N TRP A 543 -7.35 3.76 -5.46
CA TRP A 543 -6.54 4.97 -5.47
C TRP A 543 -7.07 6.01 -4.49
N GLN A 544 -8.36 6.29 -4.52
CA GLN A 544 -8.99 7.26 -3.62
C GLN A 544 -8.83 6.85 -2.16
N TYR A 545 -8.97 5.56 -1.89
CA TYR A 545 -8.80 5.00 -0.56
C TYR A 545 -7.35 5.01 -0.07
N PHE A 546 -6.34 4.82 -0.91
CA PHE A 546 -4.94 4.72 -0.45
C PHE A 546 -4.10 5.97 -0.67
N VAL A 547 -4.38 6.75 -1.72
CA VAL A 547 -3.51 7.86 -2.17
C VAL A 547 -4.14 9.21 -1.84
N ARG A 548 -5.12 9.64 -2.63
CA ARG A 548 -5.78 10.95 -2.51
C ARG A 548 -7.10 10.95 -3.30
N TRP A 549 -7.97 11.90 -2.98
CA TRP A 549 -9.32 11.98 -3.55
C TRP A 549 -9.37 12.20 -5.07
N GLU A 550 -8.49 13.04 -5.60
CA GLU A 550 -8.45 13.40 -7.03
C GLU A 550 -7.37 12.60 -7.76
N PRO A 551 -7.75 11.57 -8.55
CA PRO A 551 -6.80 10.76 -9.27
C PRO A 551 -6.33 11.41 -10.57
N ASP A 552 -5.10 11.08 -10.97
CA ASP A 552 -4.64 11.29 -12.35
C ASP A 552 -5.26 10.22 -13.26
N PRO A 553 -6.02 10.59 -14.32
CA PRO A 553 -6.63 9.62 -15.23
C PRO A 553 -5.63 8.65 -15.87
N GLU A 554 -4.40 9.10 -16.18
CA GLU A 554 -3.38 8.20 -16.73
C GLU A 554 -2.94 7.17 -15.68
N ALA A 555 -2.82 7.59 -14.42
CA ALA A 555 -2.44 6.69 -13.34
C ALA A 555 -3.50 5.61 -13.11
N ILE A 556 -4.79 5.97 -13.17
CA ILE A 556 -5.89 5.02 -13.06
C ILE A 556 -5.87 4.01 -14.20
N GLU A 557 -5.69 4.45 -15.45
CA GLU A 557 -5.65 3.51 -16.58
C GLU A 557 -4.48 2.53 -16.47
N ARG A 558 -3.31 2.99 -16.02
CA ARG A 558 -2.15 2.12 -15.78
C ARG A 558 -2.43 1.09 -14.69
N LEU A 559 -3.02 1.48 -13.56
CA LEU A 559 -3.36 0.56 -12.48
C LEU A 559 -4.49 -0.40 -12.87
N ALA A 560 -5.50 0.07 -13.60
CA ALA A 560 -6.56 -0.75 -14.17
C ALA A 560 -6.00 -1.79 -15.15
N HIS A 561 -5.01 -1.39 -15.95
CA HIS A 561 -4.29 -2.32 -16.82
C HIS A 561 -3.56 -3.40 -16.00
N VAL A 562 -2.87 -3.04 -14.91
CA VAL A 562 -2.24 -4.00 -14.00
C VAL A 562 -3.26 -4.99 -13.44
N LEU A 563 -4.44 -4.53 -12.99
CA LEU A 563 -5.50 -5.41 -12.48
C LEU A 563 -5.97 -6.41 -13.54
N ARG A 564 -6.32 -5.94 -14.75
CA ARG A 564 -6.82 -6.83 -15.82
C ARG A 564 -5.78 -7.87 -16.25
N GLN A 565 -4.51 -7.49 -16.36
CA GLN A 565 -3.43 -8.42 -16.74
C GLN A 565 -3.14 -9.47 -15.66
N ASN A 566 -3.52 -9.21 -14.41
CA ASN A 566 -3.27 -10.11 -13.28
C ASN A 566 -4.56 -10.75 -12.75
N GLY A 567 -5.62 -10.83 -13.56
CA GLY A 567 -6.88 -11.49 -13.18
C GLY A 567 -7.48 -10.91 -11.90
N TYR A 568 -7.49 -9.58 -11.78
CA TYR A 568 -8.07 -8.85 -10.64
C TYR A 568 -7.48 -9.19 -9.26
N ARG A 569 -6.26 -9.77 -9.23
CA ARG A 569 -5.46 -9.85 -8.00
C ARG A 569 -5.00 -8.45 -7.59
N ILE A 570 -5.22 -8.11 -6.33
CA ILE A 570 -5.06 -6.75 -5.83
C ILE A 570 -3.59 -6.44 -5.52
N ARG A 571 -2.84 -7.43 -5.04
CA ARG A 571 -1.44 -7.30 -4.62
C ARG A 571 -0.51 -6.78 -5.70
N PRO A 572 -0.52 -7.27 -6.96
CA PRO A 572 0.32 -6.70 -8.01
C PRO A 572 0.06 -5.21 -8.22
N MET A 573 -1.23 -4.81 -8.19
CA MET A 573 -1.63 -3.41 -8.34
C MET A 573 -1.20 -2.56 -7.12
N LEU A 574 -1.44 -3.03 -5.89
CA LEU A 574 -1.02 -2.31 -4.68
C LEU A 574 0.50 -2.23 -4.55
N SER A 575 1.23 -3.25 -4.96
CA SER A 575 2.70 -3.23 -5.00
C SER A 575 3.21 -2.14 -5.95
N ASN A 576 2.60 -2.04 -7.14
CA ASN A 576 2.93 -0.99 -8.09
C ASN A 576 2.51 0.40 -7.59
N LEU A 577 1.34 0.52 -6.95
CA LEU A 577 0.83 1.75 -6.35
C LEU A 577 1.76 2.27 -5.25
N PHE A 578 2.05 1.44 -4.25
CA PHE A 578 2.85 1.83 -3.08
C PHE A 578 4.32 2.06 -3.41
N LEU A 579 4.84 1.53 -4.52
CA LEU A 579 6.18 1.89 -5.00
C LEU A 579 6.18 3.14 -5.88
N SER A 580 5.04 3.64 -6.33
CA SER A 580 4.99 4.69 -7.36
C SER A 580 5.50 6.06 -6.89
N GLU A 581 6.06 6.84 -7.81
CA GLU A 581 6.42 8.24 -7.56
C GLU A 581 5.19 9.09 -7.19
N GLN A 582 4.03 8.79 -7.77
CA GLN A 582 2.77 9.50 -7.51
C GLN A 582 2.26 9.28 -6.09
N PHE A 583 2.46 8.11 -5.51
CA PHE A 583 2.07 7.82 -4.13
C PHE A 583 2.87 8.67 -3.13
N TYR A 584 4.13 8.98 -3.44
CA TYR A 584 5.00 9.82 -2.60
C TYR A 584 5.14 11.27 -3.11
N SER A 585 4.22 11.71 -3.97
CA SER A 585 4.22 13.09 -4.47
C SER A 585 3.74 14.07 -3.42
N LYS A 586 4.04 15.36 -3.61
CA LYS A 586 3.63 16.42 -2.66
C LYS A 586 2.11 16.53 -2.53
N GLU A 587 1.38 16.19 -3.59
CA GLU A 587 -0.08 16.20 -3.66
C GLU A 587 -0.71 15.01 -2.93
N SER A 588 0.04 13.94 -2.68
CA SER A 588 -0.44 12.72 -2.03
C SER A 588 -0.08 12.69 -0.54
N MET A 589 1.12 13.12 -0.18
CA MET A 589 1.58 13.09 1.21
C MET A 589 0.82 14.08 2.09
N ALA A 590 0.28 13.61 3.22
CA ALA A 590 -0.47 14.42 4.19
C ALA A 590 -1.68 15.15 3.59
N SER A 591 -2.33 14.53 2.61
CA SER A 591 -3.48 15.10 1.89
C SER A 591 -4.80 14.38 2.21
N HIS A 592 -4.74 13.16 2.74
CA HIS A 592 -5.93 12.33 2.92
C HIS A 592 -6.56 12.56 4.30
N ILE A 593 -7.80 13.03 4.33
CA ILE A 593 -8.56 13.22 5.57
C ILE A 593 -8.83 11.85 6.21
N LYS A 594 -8.33 11.63 7.43
CA LYS A 594 -8.51 10.38 8.14
C LYS A 594 -10.00 10.09 8.39
N SER A 595 -10.45 8.89 8.04
CA SER A 595 -11.78 8.41 8.47
C SER A 595 -11.82 8.31 10.01
N PRO A 596 -13.02 8.30 10.65
CA PRO A 596 -13.13 8.08 12.08
C PRO A 596 -12.41 6.82 12.60
N VAL A 597 -12.47 5.71 11.85
CA VAL A 597 -11.72 4.49 12.16
C VAL A 597 -10.22 4.71 12.09
N GLU A 598 -9.70 5.33 11.02
CA GLU A 598 -8.27 5.64 10.90
C GLU A 598 -7.79 6.56 12.03
N LEU A 599 -8.62 7.53 12.43
CA LEU A 599 -8.32 8.45 13.52
C LEU A 599 -8.19 7.71 14.85
N LEU A 600 -9.18 6.91 15.27
CA LEU A 600 -9.13 6.23 16.58
C LEU A 600 -8.08 5.13 16.62
N VAL A 601 -8.03 4.28 15.59
CA VAL A 601 -7.09 3.16 15.51
C VAL A 601 -5.66 3.69 15.44
N GLY A 602 -5.41 4.70 14.62
CA GLY A 602 -4.09 5.31 14.50
C GLY A 602 -3.65 6.01 15.78
N THR A 603 -4.56 6.71 16.46
CA THR A 603 -4.29 7.32 17.77
C THR A 603 -3.86 6.27 18.77
N ALA A 604 -4.61 5.18 18.89
CA ALA A 604 -4.30 4.10 19.83
C ALA A 604 -2.93 3.47 19.58
N LYS A 605 -2.56 3.26 18.30
CA LYS A 605 -1.24 2.74 17.92
C LYS A 605 -0.10 3.70 18.26
N ILE A 606 -0.25 4.96 17.88
CA ILE A 606 0.76 6.01 18.07
C ILE A 606 1.09 6.16 19.56
N VAL A 607 0.06 6.24 20.41
CA VAL A 607 0.23 6.40 21.85
C VAL A 607 0.52 5.09 22.60
N LYS A 608 0.52 3.95 21.91
CA LYS A 608 0.61 2.59 22.49
C LYS A 608 -0.37 2.41 23.65
N LEU A 609 -1.66 2.60 23.34
CA LEU A 609 -2.74 2.52 24.32
C LEU A 609 -2.75 1.15 25.02
N PRO A 610 -2.50 1.06 26.34
CA PRO A 610 -2.27 -0.23 27.00
C PRO A 610 -3.54 -1.06 27.21
N LYS A 611 -4.70 -0.41 27.31
CA LYS A 611 -6.00 -1.07 27.52
C LYS A 611 -7.09 -0.42 26.67
N PRO A 612 -7.15 -0.69 25.36
CA PRO A 612 -8.21 -0.15 24.51
C PRO A 612 -9.59 -0.62 24.99
N ASN A 613 -10.55 0.31 25.10
CA ASN A 613 -11.95 0.00 25.39
C ASN A 613 -12.76 0.05 24.08
N TYR A 614 -12.88 -1.09 23.41
CA TYR A 614 -13.54 -1.17 22.10
C TYR A 614 -15.05 -0.89 22.16
N SER A 615 -15.72 -1.17 23.29
CA SER A 615 -17.12 -0.77 23.47
C SER A 615 -17.28 0.76 23.48
N LYS A 616 -16.33 1.49 24.08
CA LYS A 616 -16.29 2.96 23.98
C LYS A 616 -15.98 3.39 22.55
N TRP A 617 -15.09 2.70 21.83
CA TRP A 617 -14.78 3.04 20.44
C TRP A 617 -16.00 2.89 19.54
N ARG A 618 -16.79 1.82 19.69
CA ARG A 618 -18.05 1.64 18.97
C ARG A 618 -18.96 2.87 19.09
N TYR A 619 -19.11 3.40 20.30
CA TYR A 619 -19.88 4.63 20.55
C TYR A 619 -19.26 5.86 19.86
N LEU A 620 -17.95 6.07 20.00
CA LEU A 620 -17.26 7.21 19.40
C LEU A 620 -17.29 7.17 17.85
N LEU A 621 -17.10 5.99 17.26
CA LEU A 621 -17.18 5.77 15.82
C LEU A 621 -18.58 6.05 15.28
N SER A 622 -19.61 5.56 15.97
CA SER A 622 -21.00 5.83 15.62
C SER A 622 -21.32 7.32 15.63
N ASN A 623 -20.87 8.04 16.67
CA ASN A 623 -21.11 9.48 16.78
C ASN A 623 -20.36 10.31 15.72
N MET A 624 -19.22 9.81 15.25
CA MET A 624 -18.48 10.43 14.15
C MET A 624 -18.97 10.00 12.75
N GLY A 625 -20.01 9.17 12.67
CA GLY A 625 -20.66 8.78 11.41
C GLY A 625 -20.06 7.55 10.71
N GLN A 626 -19.18 6.78 11.36
CA GLN A 626 -18.60 5.55 10.81
C GLN A 626 -18.80 4.35 11.74
N ALA A 627 -20.07 4.00 12.03
CA ALA A 627 -20.41 2.81 12.81
C ALA A 627 -20.05 1.53 12.03
N LEU A 628 -19.09 0.73 12.51
CA LEU A 628 -18.71 -0.53 11.87
C LEU A 628 -19.92 -1.46 11.71
N PHE A 629 -20.01 -2.16 10.57
CA PHE A 629 -21.15 -3.00 10.15
C PHE A 629 -22.44 -2.23 9.80
N ASP A 630 -22.46 -0.91 9.94
CA ASP A 630 -23.63 -0.06 9.68
C ASP A 630 -23.30 1.11 8.73
N PRO A 631 -22.91 0.84 7.47
CA PRO A 631 -22.88 1.88 6.45
C PRO A 631 -24.28 2.50 6.27
N PRO A 632 -24.37 3.82 6.04
CA PRO A 632 -25.66 4.54 5.98
C PRO A 632 -26.47 4.24 4.72
N SER A 633 -25.83 3.74 3.66
CA SER A 633 -26.49 3.30 2.42
C SER A 633 -25.67 2.21 1.73
N VAL A 634 -26.20 1.67 0.63
CA VAL A 634 -25.49 0.70 -0.23
C VAL A 634 -24.26 1.31 -0.93
N ALA A 635 -24.13 2.64 -0.97
CA ALA A 635 -22.94 3.33 -1.47
C ALA A 635 -21.79 3.40 -0.43
N GLY A 636 -21.99 2.86 0.77
CA GLY A 636 -21.00 2.90 1.85
C GLY A 636 -21.05 4.18 2.69
N TRP A 637 -19.95 4.47 3.36
CA TRP A 637 -19.74 5.69 4.14
C TRP A 637 -19.27 6.84 3.23
N PRO A 638 -19.79 8.07 3.41
CA PRO A 638 -19.26 9.24 2.72
C PRO A 638 -17.79 9.49 3.06
N GLU A 639 -16.94 9.68 2.07
CA GLU A 639 -15.50 9.87 2.27
C GLU A 639 -15.03 11.34 2.18
N GLY A 640 -13.75 11.56 2.45
CA GLY A 640 -13.07 12.84 2.24
C GLY A 640 -13.60 13.95 3.14
N ARG A 641 -14.07 15.05 2.53
CA ARG A 641 -14.51 16.25 3.26
C ARG A 641 -15.74 16.02 4.13
N HIS A 642 -16.52 14.96 3.89
CA HIS A 642 -17.68 14.61 4.73
C HIS A 642 -17.29 14.32 6.17
N TRP A 643 -16.05 13.89 6.43
CA TRP A 643 -15.54 13.66 7.78
C TRP A 643 -15.21 14.94 8.55
N ILE A 644 -15.27 16.11 7.91
CA ILE A 644 -14.90 17.39 8.51
C ILE A 644 -16.03 18.41 8.30
N ASN A 645 -16.73 18.71 9.39
CA ASN A 645 -17.63 19.86 9.51
C ASN A 645 -17.55 20.41 10.94
N ALA A 646 -18.23 21.53 11.22
CA ALA A 646 -18.14 22.20 12.52
C ALA A 646 -18.44 21.28 13.72
N ASN A 647 -19.41 20.37 13.58
CA ASN A 647 -19.78 19.43 14.63
C ASN A 647 -18.80 18.24 14.72
N LEU A 648 -18.50 17.60 13.59
CA LEU A 648 -17.62 16.43 13.56
C LEU A 648 -16.20 16.77 14.00
N LEU A 649 -15.70 17.98 13.71
CA LEU A 649 -14.36 18.39 14.15
C LEU A 649 -14.25 18.40 15.68
N MET A 650 -15.27 18.92 16.37
CA MET A 650 -15.33 18.89 17.83
C MET A 650 -15.41 17.46 18.38
N LEU A 651 -16.22 16.61 17.77
CA LEU A 651 -16.32 15.19 18.16
C LEU A 651 -15.00 14.45 17.97
N ARG A 652 -14.26 14.75 16.90
CA ARG A 652 -12.95 14.15 16.62
C ARG A 652 -11.93 14.54 17.70
N TYR A 653 -11.87 15.83 18.05
CA TYR A 653 -10.97 16.33 19.08
C TYR A 653 -11.29 15.77 20.47
N THR A 654 -12.57 15.76 20.84
CA THR A 654 -12.98 15.18 22.13
C THR A 654 -12.75 13.68 22.17
N SER A 655 -12.96 12.96 21.06
CA SER A 655 -12.72 11.50 20.99
C SER A 655 -11.23 11.15 21.18
N VAL A 656 -10.31 11.87 20.52
CA VAL A 656 -8.87 11.61 20.72
C VAL A 656 -8.41 12.02 22.12
N ALA A 657 -8.93 13.13 22.66
CA ALA A 657 -8.64 13.55 24.03
C ALA A 657 -9.12 12.52 25.06
N ASP A 658 -10.31 11.96 24.85
CA ASP A 658 -10.90 10.92 25.68
C ASP A 658 -10.08 9.63 25.70
N LEU A 659 -9.54 9.24 24.54
CA LEU A 659 -8.64 8.07 24.44
C LEU A 659 -7.36 8.28 25.24
N VAL A 660 -6.77 9.47 25.13
CA VAL A 660 -5.51 9.77 25.80
C VAL A 660 -5.70 9.94 27.32
N LYS A 661 -6.74 10.67 27.76
CA LYS A 661 -7.08 10.85 29.18
C LYS A 661 -7.46 9.55 29.88
N GLY A 662 -8.31 8.73 29.25
CA GLY A 662 -8.77 7.47 29.82
C GLY A 662 -7.80 6.30 29.65
N GLY A 663 -6.72 6.50 28.90
CA GLY A 663 -5.86 5.43 28.39
C GLY A 663 -4.83 4.88 29.36
N GLY A 664 -4.54 5.58 30.47
CA GLY A 664 -3.50 5.16 31.42
C GLY A 664 -2.10 5.13 30.82
N ILE A 665 -1.81 6.02 29.87
CA ILE A 665 -0.53 6.09 29.15
C ILE A 665 0.57 6.63 30.07
N ASP A 666 1.73 5.97 30.06
CA ASP A 666 2.91 6.38 30.84
C ASP A 666 3.91 7.13 29.96
N PHE A 667 3.72 8.44 29.80
CA PHE A 667 4.62 9.29 29.02
C PHE A 667 5.99 9.46 29.67
N VAL A 668 6.11 9.38 31.01
CA VAL A 668 7.41 9.37 31.68
C VAL A 668 8.24 8.15 31.28
N ALA A 669 7.62 6.96 31.18
CA ALA A 669 8.32 5.78 30.67
C ALA A 669 8.78 5.98 29.22
N LEU A 670 7.99 6.69 28.41
CA LEU A 670 8.36 7.10 27.05
C LEU A 670 9.59 8.02 27.06
N LEU A 671 9.60 9.08 27.88
CA LEU A 671 10.74 10.00 27.98
C LEU A 671 12.04 9.27 28.31
N LYS A 672 11.98 8.34 29.29
CA LYS A 672 13.13 7.52 29.71
C LYS A 672 13.62 6.60 28.60
N LYS A 673 12.69 5.96 27.88
CA LYS A 673 13.03 5.05 26.78
C LYS A 673 13.84 5.74 25.70
N TYR A 674 13.47 6.97 25.32
CA TYR A 674 14.16 7.73 24.27
C TYR A 674 15.25 8.68 24.80
N LYS A 675 15.49 8.69 26.13
CA LYS A 675 16.53 9.51 26.78
C LYS A 675 16.44 11.00 26.44
N LEU A 676 15.21 11.51 26.34
CA LEU A 676 14.92 12.91 26.03
C LEU A 676 15.35 13.81 27.20
N LYS A 677 15.98 14.94 26.94
CA LYS A 677 16.65 15.72 28.01
C LYS A 677 15.96 17.03 28.36
N ASN A 678 15.31 17.66 27.39
CA ASN A 678 14.71 18.98 27.51
C ASN A 678 13.33 19.01 26.83
N THR A 679 12.59 20.09 27.06
CA THR A 679 11.22 20.28 26.55
C THR A 679 11.17 20.28 25.03
N GLU A 680 12.17 20.84 24.37
CA GLU A 680 12.28 20.93 22.91
C GLU A 680 12.39 19.53 22.27
N GLU A 681 13.30 18.70 22.77
CA GLU A 681 13.46 17.31 22.32
C GLU A 681 12.17 16.50 22.54
N VAL A 682 11.42 16.79 23.60
CA VAL A 682 10.14 16.15 23.88
C VAL A 682 9.08 16.56 22.88
N VAL A 683 8.92 17.86 22.63
CA VAL A 683 7.96 18.37 21.64
C VAL A 683 8.27 17.82 20.25
N ASP A 684 9.54 17.81 19.84
CA ASP A 684 9.96 17.28 18.55
C ASP A 684 9.69 15.77 18.42
N HIS A 685 9.98 15.01 19.48
CA HIS A 685 9.70 13.58 19.48
C HIS A 685 8.20 13.28 19.42
N LEU A 686 7.37 14.01 20.19
CA LEU A 686 5.92 13.84 20.17
C LEU A 686 5.31 14.28 18.82
N ALA A 687 5.82 15.37 18.23
CA ALA A 687 5.41 15.81 16.91
C ALA A 687 5.76 14.78 15.82
N GLN A 688 7.01 14.28 15.81
CA GLN A 688 7.44 13.24 14.87
C GLN A 688 6.61 11.95 15.00
N ARG A 689 6.22 11.62 16.23
CA ARG A 689 5.41 10.45 16.57
C ARG A 689 3.94 10.60 16.14
N CYS A 690 3.34 11.76 16.34
CA CYS A 690 1.91 11.97 16.10
C CYS A 690 1.61 12.43 14.67
N LEU A 691 2.42 13.31 14.11
CA LEU A 691 2.07 14.05 12.89
C LEU A 691 2.77 13.48 11.67
N LEU A 692 2.10 13.53 10.52
CA LEU A 692 2.72 13.22 9.23
C LEU A 692 3.32 14.47 8.57
N ALA A 693 2.68 15.62 8.77
CA ALA A 693 3.19 16.92 8.37
C ALA A 693 4.04 17.53 9.50
N ASP A 694 5.05 18.31 9.12
CA ASP A 694 5.89 19.01 10.10
C ASP A 694 5.15 20.18 10.73
N LEU A 695 5.43 20.45 12.00
CA LEU A 695 4.91 21.63 12.69
C LEU A 695 5.57 22.90 12.14
N SER A 696 4.78 23.96 12.00
CA SER A 696 5.36 25.28 11.79
C SER A 696 6.21 25.70 13.01
N PRO A 697 7.25 26.53 12.83
CA PRO A 697 8.06 27.04 13.93
C PRO A 697 7.22 27.66 15.05
N ASP A 698 6.17 28.42 14.70
CA ASP A 698 5.28 29.08 15.66
C ASP A 698 4.48 28.07 16.49
N LYS A 699 3.92 27.02 15.86
CA LYS A 699 3.18 25.98 16.57
C LYS A 699 4.10 25.14 17.46
N ARG A 700 5.31 24.85 16.98
CA ARG A 700 6.36 24.18 17.77
C ARG A 700 6.70 25.00 19.01
N GLN A 701 6.92 26.31 18.84
CA GLN A 701 7.24 27.22 19.93
C GLN A 701 6.10 27.32 20.95
N ALA A 702 4.85 27.43 20.48
CA ALA A 702 3.68 27.46 21.35
C ALA A 702 3.53 26.17 22.19
N LEU A 703 3.86 25.00 21.63
CA LEU A 703 3.85 23.74 22.39
C LEU A 703 4.97 23.67 23.44
N ILE A 704 6.15 24.21 23.14
CA ILE A 704 7.26 24.30 24.10
C ILE A 704 6.87 25.20 25.27
N GLU A 705 6.27 26.37 24.98
CA GLU A 705 5.78 27.30 25.99
C GLU A 705 4.66 26.70 26.84
N CYS A 706 3.72 25.98 26.21
CA CYS A 706 2.63 25.30 26.90
C CYS A 706 3.13 24.19 27.84
N LEU A 707 4.12 23.40 27.41
CA LEU A 707 4.69 22.32 28.24
C LEU A 707 5.56 22.87 29.39
N GLY A 708 6.23 24.00 29.15
CA GLY A 708 7.16 24.62 30.10
C GLY A 708 8.43 23.78 30.34
N PRO A 709 9.34 24.24 31.23
CA PRO A 709 10.56 23.51 31.53
C PRO A 709 10.27 22.20 32.25
N LEU A 710 10.85 21.09 31.77
CA LEU A 710 10.78 19.80 32.45
C LEU A 710 11.79 19.72 33.60
N PRO A 711 11.44 19.07 34.73
CA PRO A 711 12.38 18.80 35.80
C PRO A 711 13.46 17.81 35.36
N SER A 712 14.53 17.70 36.15
CA SER A 712 15.64 16.81 35.86
C SER A 712 15.19 15.34 35.76
N SER A 713 15.85 14.54 34.92
CA SER A 713 15.46 13.13 34.70
C SER A 713 15.45 12.27 35.97
N SER A 714 16.23 12.65 36.99
CA SER A 714 16.24 12.03 38.32
C SER A 714 14.96 12.27 39.14
N GLU A 715 14.18 13.30 38.80
CA GLU A 715 12.96 13.68 39.52
C GLU A 715 11.68 13.15 38.87
N TRP A 716 11.77 12.60 37.66
CA TRP A 716 10.60 12.19 36.90
C TRP A 716 9.75 11.13 37.60
N ASP A 717 10.34 10.20 38.35
CA ASP A 717 9.55 9.22 39.10
C ASP A 717 8.82 9.85 40.29
N LYS A 718 9.44 10.84 40.94
CA LYS A 718 8.85 11.57 42.07
C LYS A 718 7.69 12.45 41.62
N GLN A 719 7.81 13.06 40.44
CA GLN A 719 6.82 13.97 39.85
C GLN A 719 6.00 13.32 38.73
N LYS A 720 5.97 11.99 38.67
CA LYS A 720 5.42 11.22 37.54
C LYS A 720 4.01 11.62 37.15
N LYS A 721 3.14 11.84 38.15
CA LYS A 721 1.73 12.20 37.94
C LYS A 721 1.59 13.57 37.26
N GLU A 722 2.34 14.57 37.71
CA GLU A 722 2.29 15.93 37.16
C GLU A 722 2.88 15.98 35.75
N ILE A 723 4.05 15.34 35.54
CA ILE A 723 4.70 15.29 34.24
C ILE A 723 3.81 14.56 33.23
N ASN A 724 3.21 13.42 33.61
CA ASN A 724 2.27 12.73 32.73
C ASN A 724 1.08 13.61 32.38
N ALA A 725 0.49 14.35 33.33
CA ALA A 725 -0.62 15.25 33.03
C ALA A 725 -0.25 16.34 31.99
N LYS A 726 0.91 16.98 32.14
CA LYS A 726 1.40 17.98 31.18
C LYS A 726 1.69 17.40 29.79
N LEU A 727 2.36 16.25 29.73
CA LEU A 727 2.64 15.57 28.45
C LEU A 727 1.36 15.08 27.78
N GLN A 728 0.40 14.65 28.57
CA GLN A 728 -0.92 14.26 28.08
C GLN A 728 -1.63 15.45 27.41
N GLU A 729 -1.57 16.65 27.99
CA GLU A 729 -2.08 17.88 27.38
C GLU A 729 -1.39 18.22 26.06
N ALA A 730 -0.05 18.16 26.02
CA ALA A 730 0.70 18.39 24.79
C ALA A 730 0.32 17.40 23.68
N VAL A 731 0.16 16.11 24.01
CA VAL A 731 -0.29 15.09 23.06
C VAL A 731 -1.72 15.35 22.59
N MET A 732 -2.63 15.74 23.49
CA MET A 732 -4.00 16.09 23.09
C MET A 732 -4.04 17.28 22.13
N LEU A 733 -3.20 18.30 22.33
CA LEU A 733 -3.08 19.44 21.41
C LEU A 733 -2.56 19.00 20.03
N LEU A 734 -1.54 18.14 19.99
CA LEU A 734 -1.03 17.56 18.74
C LEU A 734 -2.11 16.76 18.00
N LEU A 735 -2.83 15.87 18.70
CA LEU A 735 -3.86 15.03 18.10
C LEU A 735 -5.14 15.82 17.73
N SER A 736 -5.34 17.00 18.31
CA SER A 736 -6.42 17.92 17.98
C SER A 736 -6.01 18.99 16.96
N SER A 737 -4.84 18.82 16.33
CA SER A 737 -4.37 19.73 15.28
C SER A 737 -4.91 19.34 13.90
N PRO A 738 -5.07 20.30 12.96
CA PRO A 738 -5.35 20.00 11.56
C PRO A 738 -4.35 19.03 10.93
N GLU A 739 -3.06 19.16 11.28
CA GLU A 739 -1.98 18.29 10.82
C GLU A 739 -2.21 16.81 11.18
N TYR A 740 -2.88 16.54 12.31
CA TYR A 740 -3.23 15.18 12.70
C TYR A 740 -4.50 14.66 12.02
N GLN A 741 -5.36 15.53 11.48
CA GLN A 741 -6.58 15.09 10.80
C GLN A 741 -6.31 14.48 9.43
N VAL A 742 -5.11 14.68 8.87
CA VAL A 742 -4.69 14.19 7.56
C VAL A 742 -3.59 13.13 7.64
N SER A 743 -3.47 12.29 6.62
CA SER A 743 -2.48 11.20 6.48
C SER A 743 -1.97 11.06 5.05
#